data_AF-A0AAD7N3U8-F1
#
_entry.id   AF-A0AAD7N3U8-F1
#
_cell.length_a   1.000
_cell.length_b   1.000
_cell.length_c   1.000
_cell.angle_alpha   90.00
_cell.angle_beta   90.00
_cell.angle_gamma   90.00
#
_symmetry.space_group_name_H-M   'P 1'
#
loop_
_entity.id
_entity.type
_entity.pdbx_description
1 polymer ?
#
loop_
_entity_poly.entity_id
_entity_poly.type
_entity_poly.pdbx_seq_one_letter_code
_entity_poly.pdbx_strand_id
1 'polypeptide(L)'
;MSALDHEMSVFSDADTMSSFSLEHQMASFTLVDRAPELPCANKTSPSPSPAAHPSNLPQTTAPTFRIPAGSKTSKIDTVLQLLRDARLSPFDIIMHILDPSSGSKYRDYRFALYKDNGYRIQALLDALLLDEHNERIFTEWVKPRAVDVVCNSMAEEMTALTRALGTAPSVKALTPAYLRGWSLEKCVAGPAKSIAPTVVRALHTCLNTKEGLVKNKKKKNDTALYTIIAQLASRRSQASSDFSGPMSLFWWQSGCTREAMEALQSIGLSKCFDTTQDLIESLANYCIADACVLARTPEGSMVNWDNINMSSSIFVEQRSSAPAKVQSGTYTILYRLHNPNPSAMRLAPLLARAESATDLDFNFDVCPTLEQSLAAHSQFRAYVVRVLHRYHADFKSFESDPLLQNHPQESSIPGTLAVHQDIFITQLKFTYAELTKAVLSINDQATQALNRGAMSIRAFDLNPFLRAQIWQLGIGLFHLCLNLIWGILHVHRGHASIDGSLSHLFVILEKTRLGSPHPDYHSLLAALMQILDGLLLDAWRLECGFPTLAAFAASNPSPQKLLELADTILFNHATPTRITRASHPTPSDDIRENTRRLIHDLMYVAEVTRAISAGDFGRVEDLLGNLAMMFCGAGSKNYCTEILYFKHNLQKVWKGDGFDELVRDNMIFNMLGIPGHNQSADMNMEHNIGHVKQLFAAKGMYGDWDRLANISAAIDVLTSVKSNVAISMDASYAGKSHKAVDTSDLVWRVARKAKELNLNETKANRSAKTTTDIFSTGERLLKSSTIATFNKNRRNLLKGIVPEPEEDELPPLDLVLEPPEE
;
A
#
# COMPACT_ATOMS: atom_id res chain seq x y z
N MET A 1 -43.99 64.08 -26.98
CA MET A 1 -45.42 63.74 -26.80
C MET A 1 -45.64 63.47 -25.30
N SER A 2 -46.89 63.34 -24.82
CA SER A 2 -47.25 63.28 -23.39
C SER A 2 -46.51 62.16 -22.62
N ALA A 3 -46.08 62.27 -21.36
CA ALA A 3 -46.43 63.09 -20.17
C ALA A 3 -47.55 62.52 -19.26
N LEU A 4 -47.30 62.56 -17.94
CA LEU A 4 -48.22 62.34 -16.78
C LEU A 4 -48.70 60.89 -16.56
N ASP A 5 -48.93 60.37 -15.34
CA ASP A 5 -48.37 60.67 -13.99
C ASP A 5 -48.78 59.57 -12.96
N HIS A 6 -48.28 59.65 -11.70
CA HIS A 6 -48.74 58.97 -10.46
C HIS A 6 -48.62 57.42 -10.31
N GLU A 7 -48.45 56.81 -9.12
CA GLU A 7 -47.74 57.22 -7.86
C GLU A 7 -47.62 56.02 -6.87
N MET A 8 -46.75 56.16 -5.83
CA MET A 8 -46.67 55.38 -4.54
C MET A 8 -46.45 53.85 -4.63
N SER A 9 -45.33 53.24 -4.18
CA SER A 9 -44.73 53.13 -2.82
C SER A 9 -45.49 52.17 -1.86
N VAL A 10 -44.91 51.32 -0.99
CA VAL A 10 -43.55 51.21 -0.38
C VAL A 10 -43.24 49.71 -0.07
N PHE A 11 -41.99 49.20 -0.23
CA PHE A 11 -41.18 48.52 0.85
C PHE A 11 -39.92 47.72 0.41
N SER A 12 -38.85 47.93 1.19
CA SER A 12 -37.67 47.08 1.49
C SER A 12 -36.79 46.49 0.37
N ASP A 13 -35.53 46.90 0.37
CA ASP A 13 -34.41 46.30 -0.37
C ASP A 13 -33.95 44.93 0.19
N ALA A 14 -33.55 44.04 -0.71
CA ALA A 14 -32.65 42.90 -0.46
C ALA A 14 -32.00 42.45 -1.79
N ASP A 15 -30.99 41.59 -1.69
CA ASP A 15 -30.37 40.81 -2.78
C ASP A 15 -29.74 41.59 -3.96
N THR A 16 -28.44 41.88 -3.86
CA THR A 16 -27.59 42.06 -5.06
C THR A 16 -26.13 41.61 -4.85
N MET A 17 -25.94 40.38 -4.36
CA MET A 17 -24.63 39.69 -4.40
C MET A 17 -24.76 38.21 -4.73
N SER A 18 -24.58 37.85 -6.00
CA SER A 18 -24.23 36.47 -6.41
C SER A 18 -23.46 36.47 -7.74
N SER A 19 -22.14 36.29 -7.65
CA SER A 19 -21.24 36.01 -8.79
C SER A 19 -19.84 35.62 -8.32
N PHE A 20 -19.75 34.71 -7.34
CA PHE A 20 -18.50 34.04 -6.98
C PHE A 20 -18.27 32.79 -7.84
N SER A 21 -17.00 32.47 -8.09
CA SER A 21 -16.57 31.29 -8.85
C SER A 21 -16.99 29.99 -8.14
N LEU A 22 -17.40 28.99 -8.92
CA LEU A 22 -17.71 27.64 -8.44
C LEU A 22 -16.46 26.76 -8.50
N GLU A 23 -15.52 27.03 -7.60
CA GLU A 23 -14.33 26.21 -7.38
C GLU A 23 -14.74 24.82 -6.87
N HIS A 24 -14.28 23.76 -7.55
CA HIS A 24 -14.65 22.39 -7.22
C HIS A 24 -13.70 21.84 -6.16
N GLN A 25 -14.14 21.86 -4.90
CA GLN A 25 -13.42 21.29 -3.77
C GLN A 25 -14.03 19.93 -3.41
N MET A 26 -13.24 18.87 -3.44
CA MET A 26 -13.58 17.55 -2.92
C MET A 26 -12.37 16.90 -2.25
N ALA A 27 -12.47 16.62 -0.95
CA ALA A 27 -11.66 15.58 -0.33
C ALA A 27 -12.08 14.18 -0.84
N SER A 28 -11.40 13.13 -0.40
CA SER A 28 -11.77 11.74 -0.67
C SER A 28 -11.20 10.84 0.44
N PHE A 29 -11.73 9.63 0.62
CA PHE A 29 -11.37 8.76 1.75
C PHE A 29 -10.88 7.38 1.35
N THR A 30 -9.65 7.07 1.73
CA THR A 30 -9.08 5.72 1.65
C THR A 30 -9.25 5.00 2.98
N LEU A 31 -9.87 3.82 2.97
CA LEU A 31 -10.08 2.96 4.13
C LEU A 31 -9.25 1.67 4.02
N VAL A 32 -8.35 1.44 4.97
CA VAL A 32 -7.40 0.32 4.99
C VAL A 32 -7.83 -0.76 6.00
N ASP A 33 -7.96 -2.00 5.54
CA ASP A 33 -8.27 -3.17 6.38
C ASP A 33 -7.12 -4.19 6.40
N ARG A 34 -6.87 -4.81 7.57
CA ARG A 34 -5.92 -5.94 7.70
C ARG A 34 -6.61 -7.29 7.49
N ALA A 35 -5.86 -8.27 6.97
CA ALA A 35 -6.38 -9.59 6.62
C ALA A 35 -6.54 -10.54 7.84
N PRO A 36 -7.66 -11.28 7.97
CA PRO A 36 -7.85 -12.33 8.97
C PRO A 36 -7.52 -13.74 8.44
N GLU A 37 -7.17 -14.66 9.36
CA GLU A 37 -6.85 -16.07 9.05
C GLU A 37 -8.09 -16.98 8.96
N LEU A 38 -7.96 -18.15 8.30
CA LEU A 38 -9.06 -19.09 8.04
C LEU A 38 -8.82 -20.48 8.67
N PRO A 39 -9.71 -20.96 9.57
CA PRO A 39 -9.69 -22.34 10.09
C PRO A 39 -10.16 -23.41 9.08
N CYS A 40 -9.80 -24.67 9.34
CA CYS A 40 -10.01 -25.79 8.42
C CYS A 40 -11.41 -26.46 8.54
N ALA A 41 -11.87 -27.09 7.46
CA ALA A 41 -13.14 -27.82 7.40
C ALA A 41 -13.03 -29.26 7.93
N ASN A 42 -14.15 -29.84 8.35
CA ASN A 42 -14.24 -31.25 8.73
C ASN A 42 -15.47 -31.95 8.12
N LYS A 43 -15.37 -33.26 7.91
CA LYS A 43 -16.36 -34.09 7.20
C LYS A 43 -17.09 -35.03 8.16
N THR A 44 -18.35 -35.37 7.88
CA THR A 44 -18.91 -36.69 8.26
C THR A 44 -20.07 -37.12 7.35
N SER A 45 -20.12 -38.41 7.06
CA SER A 45 -21.22 -39.20 6.48
C SER A 45 -22.07 -39.81 7.64
N PRO A 46 -23.09 -40.72 7.50
CA PRO A 46 -23.33 -41.70 6.44
C PRO A 46 -24.81 -41.97 6.03
N SER A 47 -25.01 -43.04 5.25
CA SER A 47 -26.27 -43.62 4.76
C SER A 47 -26.82 -44.77 5.63
N PRO A 48 -28.10 -45.17 5.44
CA PRO A 48 -28.57 -46.54 5.68
C PRO A 48 -28.96 -47.28 4.38
N SER A 49 -29.38 -48.55 4.50
CA SER A 49 -29.52 -49.53 3.40
C SER A 49 -30.95 -50.13 3.27
N PRO A 50 -31.27 -50.99 2.27
CA PRO A 50 -32.65 -51.23 1.80
C PRO A 50 -33.43 -52.33 2.54
N ALA A 51 -34.74 -52.41 2.23
CA ALA A 51 -35.70 -53.43 2.69
C ALA A 51 -36.20 -54.34 1.55
N ALA A 52 -36.90 -55.42 1.89
CA ALA A 52 -37.02 -56.63 1.06
C ALA A 52 -38.31 -56.80 0.20
N HIS A 53 -38.20 -57.73 -0.76
CA HIS A 53 -39.28 -58.54 -1.38
C HIS A 53 -40.19 -59.24 -0.31
N PRO A 54 -41.40 -59.81 -0.62
CA PRO A 54 -41.74 -60.50 -1.88
C PRO A 54 -43.22 -60.50 -2.37
N SER A 55 -43.49 -61.15 -3.50
CA SER A 55 -44.75 -61.88 -3.81
C SER A 55 -44.55 -62.89 -4.96
N ASN A 56 -45.46 -63.86 -5.11
CA ASN A 56 -45.30 -65.09 -5.92
C ASN A 56 -46.40 -65.25 -7.01
N LEU A 57 -46.26 -66.34 -7.81
CA LEU A 57 -47.26 -67.01 -8.67
C LEU A 57 -47.42 -66.47 -10.12
N PRO A 58 -47.84 -67.33 -11.07
CA PRO A 58 -47.48 -68.74 -11.24
C PRO A 58 -46.96 -69.07 -12.67
N GLN A 59 -46.46 -70.29 -12.87
CA GLN A 59 -45.92 -70.74 -14.17
C GLN A 59 -47.01 -71.17 -15.16
N THR A 60 -46.80 -70.89 -16.44
CA THR A 60 -47.48 -71.57 -17.56
C THR A 60 -46.47 -72.36 -18.40
N THR A 61 -46.79 -73.61 -18.74
CA THR A 61 -45.86 -74.55 -19.37
C THR A 61 -45.89 -74.47 -20.89
N ALA A 62 -44.72 -74.24 -21.51
CA ALA A 62 -44.50 -74.43 -22.94
C ALA A 62 -43.55 -75.62 -23.20
N PRO A 63 -43.72 -76.38 -24.30
CA PRO A 63 -42.92 -77.58 -24.55
C PRO A 63 -41.44 -77.23 -24.81
N THR A 64 -40.54 -77.82 -24.02
CA THR A 64 -39.10 -77.59 -24.14
C THR A 64 -38.45 -78.55 -25.14
N PHE A 65 -37.99 -78.02 -26.27
CA PHE A 65 -37.02 -78.71 -27.11
C PHE A 65 -35.73 -78.93 -26.32
N ARG A 66 -35.47 -80.19 -25.91
CA ARG A 66 -34.23 -80.57 -25.20
C ARG A 66 -33.05 -80.62 -26.17
N ILE A 67 -32.39 -79.48 -26.35
CA ILE A 67 -31.03 -79.44 -26.93
C ILE A 67 -30.09 -80.28 -26.03
N PRO A 68 -29.23 -81.17 -26.57
CA PRO A 68 -28.38 -82.06 -25.78
C PRO A 68 -27.52 -81.36 -24.74
N ALA A 69 -27.06 -82.11 -23.73
CA ALA A 69 -26.19 -81.63 -22.65
C ALA A 69 -24.72 -81.40 -23.08
N GLY A 70 -24.50 -80.85 -24.29
CA GLY A 70 -23.20 -80.38 -24.73
C GLY A 70 -22.74 -79.11 -24.00
N SER A 71 -21.46 -78.78 -24.19
CA SER A 71 -20.85 -77.53 -23.72
C SER A 71 -21.57 -76.29 -24.29
N LYS A 72 -21.33 -75.11 -23.71
CA LYS A 72 -21.87 -73.84 -24.22
C LYS A 72 -21.52 -73.65 -25.70
N THR A 73 -20.30 -74.01 -26.11
CA THR A 73 -19.82 -74.02 -27.50
C THR A 73 -20.67 -74.92 -28.38
N SER A 74 -20.77 -76.22 -28.06
CA SER A 74 -21.54 -77.21 -28.86
C SER A 74 -23.01 -76.80 -29.08
N LYS A 75 -23.61 -76.10 -28.11
CA LYS A 75 -24.97 -75.54 -28.25
C LYS A 75 -25.02 -74.32 -29.18
N ILE A 76 -24.01 -73.45 -29.13
CA ILE A 76 -23.86 -72.33 -30.07
C ILE A 76 -23.62 -72.88 -31.48
N ASP A 77 -22.73 -73.86 -31.67
CA ASP A 77 -22.41 -74.47 -32.96
C ASP A 77 -23.67 -75.06 -33.63
N THR A 78 -24.51 -75.74 -32.84
CA THR A 78 -25.82 -76.28 -33.29
C THR A 78 -26.75 -75.16 -33.76
N VAL A 79 -26.81 -74.03 -33.05
CA VAL A 79 -27.61 -72.87 -33.46
C VAL A 79 -27.04 -72.22 -34.73
N LEU A 80 -25.73 -72.02 -34.81
CA LEU A 80 -25.06 -71.44 -35.98
C LEU A 80 -25.31 -72.28 -37.25
N GLN A 81 -25.33 -73.60 -37.13
CA GLN A 81 -25.68 -74.48 -38.26
C GLN A 81 -27.14 -74.27 -38.71
N LEU A 82 -28.11 -74.21 -37.78
CA LEU A 82 -29.51 -73.91 -38.11
C LEU A 82 -29.67 -72.54 -38.80
N LEU A 83 -28.90 -71.52 -38.39
CA LEU A 83 -28.92 -70.21 -39.05
C LEU A 83 -28.34 -70.29 -40.47
N ARG A 84 -27.23 -71.00 -40.65
CA ARG A 84 -26.60 -71.25 -41.95
C ARG A 84 -27.55 -71.96 -42.92
N ASP A 85 -28.26 -72.99 -42.45
CA ASP A 85 -29.25 -73.73 -43.23
C ASP A 85 -30.45 -72.84 -43.61
N ALA A 86 -30.86 -71.94 -42.72
CA ALA A 86 -31.87 -70.91 -42.96
C ALA A 86 -31.38 -69.71 -43.80
N ARG A 87 -30.09 -69.67 -44.19
CA ARG A 87 -29.41 -68.55 -44.86
C ARG A 87 -29.46 -67.21 -44.12
N LEU A 88 -29.50 -67.25 -42.79
CA LEU A 88 -29.42 -66.08 -41.91
C LEU A 88 -28.06 -66.02 -41.21
N SER A 89 -27.50 -64.83 -40.99
CA SER A 89 -26.40 -64.65 -40.05
C SER A 89 -26.94 -64.44 -38.62
N PRO A 90 -26.10 -64.64 -37.58
CA PRO A 90 -26.44 -64.23 -36.22
C PRO A 90 -26.77 -62.74 -36.11
N PHE A 91 -26.13 -61.91 -36.94
CA PHE A 91 -26.31 -60.46 -36.94
C PHE A 91 -27.67 -60.04 -37.54
N ASP A 92 -28.19 -60.74 -38.55
CA ASP A 92 -29.53 -60.48 -39.09
C ASP A 92 -30.61 -60.70 -38.03
N ILE A 93 -30.46 -61.75 -37.22
CA ILE A 93 -31.35 -62.02 -36.09
C ILE A 93 -31.20 -60.95 -34.99
N ILE A 94 -29.97 -60.52 -34.68
CA ILE A 94 -29.76 -59.43 -33.71
C ILE A 94 -30.40 -58.13 -34.20
N MET A 95 -30.21 -57.76 -35.47
CA MET A 95 -30.84 -56.57 -36.07
C MET A 95 -32.37 -56.65 -36.05
N HIS A 96 -32.96 -57.79 -36.44
CA HIS A 96 -34.41 -57.99 -36.41
C HIS A 96 -35.01 -58.04 -34.99
N ILE A 97 -34.25 -58.52 -33.99
CA ILE A 97 -34.63 -58.45 -32.57
C ILE A 97 -34.54 -57.01 -32.03
N LEU A 98 -33.53 -56.24 -32.44
CA LEU A 98 -33.32 -54.87 -31.98
C LEU A 98 -34.28 -53.86 -32.64
N ASP A 99 -34.72 -54.13 -33.86
CA ASP A 99 -35.68 -53.29 -34.59
C ASP A 99 -36.95 -52.99 -33.77
N PRO A 100 -37.23 -51.71 -33.46
CA PRO A 100 -38.45 -51.30 -32.77
C PRO A 100 -39.74 -51.59 -33.55
N SER A 101 -39.68 -51.62 -34.89
CA SER A 101 -40.86 -51.82 -35.75
C SER A 101 -41.39 -53.26 -35.71
N SER A 102 -40.52 -54.24 -35.42
CA SER A 102 -40.83 -55.66 -35.27
C SER A 102 -41.68 -56.04 -34.03
N GLY A 103 -42.34 -55.05 -33.41
CA GLY A 103 -43.44 -55.24 -32.45
C GLY A 103 -43.03 -55.78 -31.07
N SER A 104 -44.04 -56.19 -30.29
CA SER A 104 -43.86 -56.67 -28.91
C SER A 104 -43.19 -58.04 -28.80
N LYS A 105 -43.20 -58.84 -29.88
CA LYS A 105 -42.72 -60.23 -29.94
C LYS A 105 -41.29 -60.43 -29.42
N TYR A 106 -40.41 -59.44 -29.60
CA TYR A 106 -39.01 -59.50 -29.17
C TYR A 106 -38.69 -58.57 -27.98
N ARG A 107 -39.72 -58.00 -27.32
CA ARG A 107 -39.57 -57.04 -26.21
C ARG A 107 -38.68 -57.57 -25.09
N ASP A 108 -38.87 -58.82 -24.68
CA ASP A 108 -38.18 -59.38 -23.52
C ASP A 108 -36.70 -59.67 -23.82
N TYR A 109 -36.37 -59.99 -25.08
CA TYR A 109 -34.99 -60.11 -25.55
C TYR A 109 -34.27 -58.75 -25.55
N ARG A 110 -34.94 -57.69 -26.02
CA ARG A 110 -34.43 -56.31 -25.93
C ARG A 110 -34.25 -55.89 -24.46
N PHE A 111 -35.24 -56.13 -23.60
CA PHE A 111 -35.15 -55.81 -22.17
C PHE A 111 -34.02 -56.59 -21.47
N ALA A 112 -33.85 -57.87 -21.79
CA ALA A 112 -32.77 -58.73 -21.29
C ALA A 112 -31.37 -58.35 -21.81
N LEU A 113 -31.26 -57.43 -22.77
CA LEU A 113 -30.01 -56.82 -23.23
C LEU A 113 -29.69 -55.53 -22.45
N TYR A 114 -30.70 -54.71 -22.15
CA TYR A 114 -30.56 -53.49 -21.31
C TYR A 114 -30.48 -53.77 -19.81
N LYS A 115 -30.84 -54.97 -19.38
CA LYS A 115 -30.84 -55.39 -17.97
C LYS A 115 -29.44 -55.26 -17.33
N ASP A 116 -29.41 -55.24 -16.00
CA ASP A 116 -28.19 -55.27 -15.19
C ASP A 116 -27.25 -54.08 -15.55
N ASN A 117 -27.86 -52.88 -15.59
CA ASN A 117 -27.26 -51.59 -15.99
C ASN A 117 -26.57 -51.57 -17.37
N GLY A 118 -27.06 -52.38 -18.32
CA GLY A 118 -26.49 -52.50 -19.65
C GLY A 118 -25.20 -53.32 -19.73
N TYR A 119 -24.82 -54.06 -18.69
CA TYR A 119 -23.60 -54.88 -18.64
C TYR A 119 -23.45 -55.81 -19.87
N ARG A 120 -24.56 -56.35 -20.39
CA ARG A 120 -24.54 -57.23 -21.58
C ARG A 120 -24.28 -56.50 -22.90
N ILE A 121 -24.58 -55.20 -22.96
CA ILE A 121 -24.18 -54.35 -24.09
C ILE A 121 -22.70 -54.00 -23.94
N GLN A 122 -22.26 -53.60 -22.75
CA GLN A 122 -20.86 -53.29 -22.46
C GLN A 122 -19.97 -54.47 -22.83
N ALA A 123 -20.21 -55.66 -22.27
CA ALA A 123 -19.46 -56.87 -22.58
C ALA A 123 -19.54 -57.34 -24.05
N LEU A 124 -20.57 -56.93 -24.81
CA LEU A 124 -20.65 -57.17 -26.26
C LEU A 124 -19.78 -56.18 -27.03
N LEU A 125 -19.80 -54.90 -26.66
CA LEU A 125 -18.95 -53.86 -27.25
C LEU A 125 -17.47 -54.13 -26.92
N ASP A 126 -17.14 -54.45 -25.67
CA ASP A 126 -15.81 -54.84 -25.23
C ASP A 126 -15.29 -56.03 -26.05
N ALA A 127 -16.13 -57.05 -26.27
CA ALA A 127 -15.77 -58.23 -27.08
C ALA A 127 -15.59 -57.92 -28.59
N LEU A 128 -16.31 -56.94 -29.13
CA LEU A 128 -16.10 -56.44 -30.49
C LEU A 128 -14.80 -55.62 -30.60
N LEU A 129 -14.39 -54.95 -29.52
CA LEU A 129 -13.15 -54.16 -29.44
C LEU A 129 -11.87 -54.99 -29.19
N LEU A 130 -11.98 -56.32 -29.06
CA LEU A 130 -10.81 -57.22 -28.95
C LEU A 130 -10.11 -57.50 -30.29
N ASP A 131 -10.64 -57.00 -31.41
CA ASP A 131 -10.12 -57.22 -32.76
C ASP A 131 -9.85 -55.87 -33.45
N GLU A 132 -8.63 -55.68 -33.97
CA GLU A 132 -8.16 -54.41 -34.53
C GLU A 132 -9.00 -53.90 -35.72
N HIS A 133 -9.59 -54.82 -36.51
CA HIS A 133 -10.42 -54.46 -37.65
C HIS A 133 -11.78 -53.93 -37.19
N ASN A 134 -12.38 -54.60 -36.21
CA ASN A 134 -13.62 -54.16 -35.57
C ASN A 134 -13.42 -52.89 -34.72
N GLU A 135 -12.30 -52.74 -33.99
CA GLU A 135 -11.94 -51.50 -33.29
C GLU A 135 -11.90 -50.31 -34.25
N ARG A 136 -11.28 -50.49 -35.43
CA ARG A 136 -11.25 -49.46 -36.46
C ARG A 136 -12.64 -49.08 -36.97
N ILE A 137 -13.46 -50.06 -37.36
CA ILE A 137 -14.82 -49.81 -37.87
C ILE A 137 -15.69 -49.14 -36.79
N PHE A 138 -15.61 -49.63 -35.55
CA PHE A 138 -16.31 -49.04 -34.41
C PHE A 138 -15.84 -47.61 -34.14
N THR A 139 -14.54 -47.34 -34.21
CA THR A 139 -13.98 -45.99 -34.05
C THR A 139 -14.45 -45.05 -35.15
N GLU A 140 -14.44 -45.48 -36.41
CA GLU A 140 -14.95 -44.70 -37.55
C GLU A 140 -16.47 -44.41 -37.41
N TRP A 141 -17.26 -45.34 -36.84
CA TRP A 141 -18.68 -45.14 -36.55
C TRP A 141 -18.99 -44.30 -35.30
N VAL A 142 -18.24 -44.48 -34.20
CA VAL A 142 -18.44 -43.74 -32.94
C VAL A 142 -17.95 -42.30 -33.05
N LYS A 143 -16.81 -42.06 -33.70
CA LYS A 143 -16.12 -40.75 -33.71
C LYS A 143 -17.03 -39.53 -33.97
N PRO A 144 -17.91 -39.49 -35.01
CA PRO A 144 -18.82 -38.35 -35.18
C PRO A 144 -19.83 -38.23 -34.03
N ARG A 145 -20.41 -39.34 -33.57
CA ARG A 145 -21.42 -39.39 -32.49
C ARG A 145 -20.84 -38.98 -31.13
N ALA A 146 -19.59 -39.35 -30.87
CA ALA A 146 -18.87 -38.98 -29.65
C ALA A 146 -18.54 -37.48 -29.61
N VAL A 147 -18.28 -36.85 -30.76
CA VAL A 147 -18.12 -35.39 -30.84
C VAL A 147 -19.41 -34.69 -30.41
N ASP A 148 -20.58 -35.11 -30.91
CA ASP A 148 -21.87 -34.51 -30.51
C ASP A 148 -22.12 -34.64 -28.99
N VAL A 149 -21.86 -35.82 -28.40
CA VAL A 149 -22.01 -36.06 -26.95
C VAL A 149 -21.08 -35.17 -26.13
N VAL A 150 -19.80 -35.04 -26.53
CA VAL A 150 -18.82 -34.18 -25.82
C VAL A 150 -19.17 -32.70 -25.98
N CYS A 151 -19.59 -32.27 -27.18
CA CYS A 151 -20.02 -30.89 -27.44
C CYS A 151 -21.24 -30.50 -26.62
N ASN A 152 -22.24 -31.39 -26.51
CA ASN A 152 -23.44 -31.15 -25.69
C ASN A 152 -23.08 -31.07 -24.19
N SER A 153 -22.27 -32.01 -23.69
CA SER A 153 -21.77 -31.96 -22.30
C SER A 153 -21.00 -30.67 -22.00
N MET A 154 -20.08 -30.25 -22.89
CA MET A 154 -19.36 -28.98 -22.77
C MET A 154 -20.29 -27.76 -22.84
N ALA A 155 -21.37 -27.80 -23.62
CA ALA A 155 -22.34 -26.72 -23.72
C ALA A 155 -23.20 -26.59 -22.44
N GLU A 156 -23.59 -27.71 -21.83
CA GLU A 156 -24.28 -27.75 -20.53
C GLU A 156 -23.37 -27.27 -19.40
N GLU A 157 -22.15 -27.80 -19.32
CA GLU A 157 -21.10 -27.40 -18.38
C GLU A 157 -20.82 -25.88 -18.47
N MET A 158 -20.58 -25.34 -19.67
CA MET A 158 -20.40 -23.89 -19.84
C MET A 158 -21.64 -23.07 -19.50
N THR A 159 -22.85 -23.63 -19.61
CA THR A 159 -24.10 -22.94 -19.24
C THR A 159 -24.32 -22.94 -17.72
N ALA A 160 -23.82 -23.95 -17.00
CA ALA A 160 -23.71 -23.90 -15.55
C ALA A 160 -22.59 -22.95 -15.11
N LEU A 161 -21.40 -23.04 -15.72
CA LEU A 161 -20.24 -22.23 -15.34
C LEU A 161 -20.43 -20.73 -15.62
N THR A 162 -21.02 -20.33 -16.74
CA THR A 162 -21.34 -18.91 -17.02
C THR A 162 -22.28 -18.30 -15.97
N ARG A 163 -23.17 -19.11 -15.35
CA ARG A 163 -24.01 -18.67 -14.23
C ARG A 163 -23.22 -18.56 -12.92
N ALA A 164 -22.33 -19.51 -12.65
CA ALA A 164 -21.47 -19.49 -11.46
C ALA A 164 -20.42 -18.36 -11.49
N LEU A 165 -19.78 -18.12 -12.65
CA LEU A 165 -18.90 -16.97 -12.91
C LEU A 165 -19.68 -15.68 -13.23
N GLY A 166 -21.00 -15.70 -13.03
CA GLY A 166 -21.93 -14.59 -13.21
C GLY A 166 -22.62 -14.17 -11.92
N THR A 167 -22.10 -14.60 -10.76
CA THR A 167 -22.58 -14.16 -9.44
C THR A 167 -22.29 -12.69 -9.16
N ALA A 168 -21.40 -12.05 -9.92
CA ALA A 168 -21.28 -10.60 -10.03
C ALA A 168 -21.88 -10.07 -11.36
N PRO A 169 -23.22 -10.10 -11.54
CA PRO A 169 -23.86 -9.83 -12.84
C PRO A 169 -23.87 -8.35 -13.23
N SER A 170 -23.51 -7.46 -12.32
CA SER A 170 -23.33 -6.03 -12.58
C SER A 170 -22.07 -5.53 -11.86
N VAL A 171 -21.59 -4.37 -12.31
CA VAL A 171 -20.49 -3.61 -11.72
C VAL A 171 -20.57 -3.55 -10.18
N LYS A 172 -21.76 -3.29 -9.63
CA LYS A 172 -21.99 -3.09 -8.20
C LYS A 172 -21.73 -4.34 -7.33
N ALA A 173 -21.64 -5.52 -7.93
CA ALA A 173 -21.34 -6.76 -7.20
C ALA A 173 -19.82 -7.01 -7.02
N LEU A 174 -18.95 -6.28 -7.72
CA LEU A 174 -17.50 -6.31 -7.52
C LEU A 174 -17.11 -5.37 -6.36
N THR A 175 -17.51 -5.72 -5.14
CA THR A 175 -17.29 -4.89 -3.94
C THR A 175 -15.81 -4.85 -3.51
N PRO A 176 -15.39 -3.85 -2.69
CA PRO A 176 -14.03 -3.82 -2.12
C PRO A 176 -13.59 -5.13 -1.46
N ALA A 177 -14.47 -5.75 -0.66
CA ALA A 177 -14.20 -7.01 0.00
C ALA A 177 -14.03 -8.20 -0.98
N TYR A 178 -14.82 -8.25 -2.05
CA TYR A 178 -14.66 -9.26 -3.10
C TYR A 178 -13.31 -9.10 -3.81
N LEU A 179 -12.94 -7.86 -4.18
CA LEU A 179 -11.74 -7.54 -4.95
C LEU A 179 -10.44 -7.72 -4.16
N ARG A 180 -10.40 -7.30 -2.88
CA ARG A 180 -9.27 -7.58 -1.97
C ARG A 180 -9.08 -9.09 -1.79
N GLY A 181 -10.16 -9.88 -1.79
CA GLY A 181 -10.15 -11.34 -1.65
C GLY A 181 -10.12 -12.13 -2.96
N TRP A 182 -9.82 -11.50 -4.10
CA TRP A 182 -9.87 -12.13 -5.44
C TRP A 182 -8.58 -12.86 -5.83
N SER A 183 -8.70 -13.99 -6.53
CA SER A 183 -7.61 -14.62 -7.29
C SER A 183 -8.15 -15.49 -8.41
N LEU A 184 -7.35 -15.72 -9.46
CA LEU A 184 -7.74 -16.59 -10.58
C LEU A 184 -8.08 -18.02 -10.13
N GLU A 185 -7.32 -18.58 -9.19
CA GLU A 185 -7.55 -19.93 -8.67
C GLU A 185 -8.89 -20.03 -7.90
N LYS A 186 -9.16 -19.09 -7.00
CA LYS A 186 -10.38 -19.07 -6.18
C LYS A 186 -11.63 -18.75 -7.02
N CYS A 187 -11.58 -17.71 -7.85
CA CYS A 187 -12.76 -17.15 -8.50
C CYS A 187 -13.05 -17.75 -9.88
N VAL A 188 -12.08 -18.38 -10.54
CA VAL A 188 -12.27 -19.01 -11.87
C VAL A 188 -11.93 -20.50 -11.86
N ALA A 189 -10.75 -20.88 -11.37
CA ALA A 189 -10.28 -22.26 -11.49
C ALA A 189 -11.08 -23.24 -10.63
N GLY A 190 -11.37 -22.91 -9.37
CA GLY A 190 -12.23 -23.71 -8.48
C GLY A 190 -13.62 -24.01 -9.09
N PRO A 191 -14.38 -22.99 -9.52
CA PRO A 191 -15.63 -23.17 -10.25
C PRO A 191 -15.45 -23.98 -11.55
N ALA A 192 -14.42 -23.70 -12.36
CA ALA A 192 -14.20 -24.45 -13.61
C ALA A 192 -13.90 -25.93 -13.36
N LYS A 193 -13.03 -26.26 -12.39
CA LYS A 193 -12.66 -27.64 -11.99
C LYS A 193 -13.86 -28.44 -11.48
N SER A 194 -14.85 -27.79 -10.87
CA SER A 194 -16.01 -28.44 -10.24
C SER A 194 -17.27 -28.46 -11.09
N ILE A 195 -17.48 -27.46 -11.95
CA ILE A 195 -18.71 -27.28 -12.76
C ILE A 195 -18.50 -27.62 -14.23
N ALA A 196 -17.27 -27.51 -14.75
CA ALA A 196 -16.94 -27.76 -16.16
C ALA A 196 -15.75 -28.73 -16.37
N PRO A 197 -15.76 -29.94 -15.76
CA PRO A 197 -14.64 -30.87 -15.82
C PRO A 197 -14.32 -31.38 -17.24
N THR A 198 -15.31 -31.52 -18.13
CA THR A 198 -15.11 -31.93 -19.53
C THR A 198 -14.46 -30.82 -20.33
N VAL A 199 -14.90 -29.56 -20.15
CA VAL A 199 -14.26 -28.38 -20.76
C VAL A 199 -12.82 -28.21 -20.28
N VAL A 200 -12.59 -28.30 -18.96
CA VAL A 200 -11.25 -28.24 -18.36
C VAL A 200 -10.35 -29.33 -18.94
N ARG A 201 -10.82 -30.59 -19.01
CA ARG A 201 -10.07 -31.72 -19.57
C ARG A 201 -9.78 -31.54 -21.06
N ALA A 202 -10.74 -31.07 -21.85
CA ALA A 202 -10.57 -30.84 -23.28
C ALA A 202 -9.52 -29.74 -23.54
N LEU A 203 -9.67 -28.57 -22.93
CA LEU A 203 -8.72 -27.46 -23.11
C LEU A 203 -7.34 -27.77 -22.51
N HIS A 204 -7.26 -28.45 -21.37
CA HIS A 204 -5.98 -28.95 -20.84
C HIS A 204 -5.29 -29.92 -21.82
N THR A 205 -6.05 -30.76 -22.53
CA THR A 205 -5.51 -31.65 -23.56
C THR A 205 -5.01 -30.86 -24.78
N CYS A 206 -5.72 -29.81 -25.21
CA CYS A 206 -5.29 -28.94 -26.29
C CYS A 206 -4.02 -28.11 -25.97
N LEU A 207 -3.86 -27.69 -24.71
CA LEU A 207 -2.72 -26.87 -24.27
C LEU A 207 -1.43 -27.67 -23.99
N ASN A 208 -1.52 -29.00 -23.86
CA ASN A 208 -0.40 -29.85 -23.44
C ASN A 208 -0.05 -30.94 -24.47
N THR A 209 1.13 -30.84 -25.08
CA THR A 209 1.69 -31.94 -25.87
C THR A 209 2.30 -33.01 -24.97
N LYS A 210 2.37 -34.27 -25.44
CA LYS A 210 3.00 -35.38 -24.70
C LYS A 210 4.44 -35.08 -24.28
N GLU A 211 5.21 -34.43 -25.16
CA GLU A 211 6.57 -33.98 -24.85
C GLU A 211 6.58 -32.78 -23.88
N GLY A 212 5.62 -31.87 -24.00
CA GLY A 212 5.46 -30.72 -23.10
C GLY A 212 5.30 -31.17 -21.65
N LEU A 213 4.45 -32.17 -21.39
CA LEU A 213 4.24 -32.73 -20.05
C LEU A 213 5.51 -33.33 -19.40
N VAL A 214 6.53 -33.68 -20.19
CA VAL A 214 7.81 -34.25 -19.69
C VAL A 214 8.93 -33.19 -19.66
N LYS A 215 8.95 -32.27 -20.62
CA LYS A 215 10.07 -31.32 -20.84
C LYS A 215 9.80 -29.90 -20.35
N ASN A 216 8.54 -29.50 -20.15
CA ASN A 216 8.19 -28.14 -19.75
C ASN A 216 8.55 -27.88 -18.28
N LYS A 217 9.49 -26.95 -18.05
CA LYS A 217 9.89 -26.46 -16.72
C LYS A 217 9.63 -24.96 -16.53
N LYS A 218 8.84 -24.32 -17.41
CA LYS A 218 8.68 -22.85 -17.44
C LYS A 218 7.26 -22.34 -17.66
N LYS A 219 6.46 -22.95 -18.55
CA LYS A 219 5.10 -22.46 -18.86
C LYS A 219 4.09 -22.99 -17.85
N LYS A 220 3.44 -22.10 -17.09
CA LYS A 220 2.26 -22.41 -16.25
C LYS A 220 1.00 -22.44 -17.13
N ASN A 221 0.72 -23.59 -17.74
CA ASN A 221 -0.40 -23.73 -18.68
C ASN A 221 -1.77 -23.53 -18.01
N ASP A 222 -1.88 -23.76 -16.70
CA ASP A 222 -3.11 -23.58 -15.91
C ASP A 222 -3.63 -22.13 -15.93
N THR A 223 -2.75 -21.12 -15.83
CA THR A 223 -3.15 -19.71 -15.93
C THR A 223 -3.84 -19.44 -17.27
N ALA A 224 -3.24 -19.90 -18.38
CA ALA A 224 -3.81 -19.76 -19.72
C ALA A 224 -5.12 -20.56 -19.88
N LEU A 225 -5.20 -21.78 -19.32
CA LEU A 225 -6.40 -22.61 -19.31
C LEU A 225 -7.59 -21.90 -18.66
N TYR A 226 -7.42 -21.36 -17.46
CA TYR A 226 -8.51 -20.69 -16.75
C TYR A 226 -8.83 -19.30 -17.33
N THR A 227 -7.85 -18.58 -17.89
CA THR A 227 -8.13 -17.38 -18.71
C THR A 227 -9.00 -17.70 -19.93
N ILE A 228 -8.69 -18.75 -20.70
CA ILE A 228 -9.49 -19.14 -21.88
C ILE A 228 -10.92 -19.53 -21.46
N ILE A 229 -11.08 -20.27 -20.36
CA ILE A 229 -12.40 -20.62 -19.83
C ILE A 229 -13.19 -19.37 -19.40
N ALA A 230 -12.52 -18.39 -18.77
CA ALA A 230 -13.14 -17.11 -18.41
C ALA A 230 -13.54 -16.27 -19.64
N GLN A 231 -12.71 -16.23 -20.70
CA GLN A 231 -13.07 -15.60 -21.98
C GLN A 231 -14.33 -16.26 -22.56
N LEU A 232 -14.37 -17.60 -22.63
CA LEU A 232 -15.53 -18.34 -23.13
C LEU A 232 -16.79 -18.04 -22.29
N ALA A 233 -16.67 -17.96 -20.96
CA ALA A 233 -17.78 -17.57 -20.10
C ALA A 233 -18.26 -16.13 -20.37
N SER A 234 -17.33 -15.17 -20.48
CA SER A 234 -17.62 -13.75 -20.75
C SER A 234 -18.17 -13.50 -22.16
N ARG A 235 -17.87 -14.36 -23.14
CA ARG A 235 -18.50 -14.30 -24.48
C ARG A 235 -19.88 -14.97 -24.52
N ARG A 236 -20.21 -15.85 -23.56
CA ARG A 236 -21.56 -16.42 -23.36
C ARG A 236 -22.48 -15.49 -22.55
N SER A 237 -21.92 -14.68 -21.64
CA SER A 237 -22.66 -13.62 -20.96
C SER A 237 -21.76 -12.47 -20.53
N GLN A 238 -22.15 -11.23 -20.86
CA GLN A 238 -21.47 -10.01 -20.39
C GLN A 238 -21.57 -9.83 -18.87
N ALA A 239 -22.53 -10.51 -18.22
CA ALA A 239 -22.68 -10.56 -16.77
C ALA A 239 -21.55 -11.35 -16.09
N SER A 240 -20.80 -12.20 -16.80
CA SER A 240 -19.63 -12.87 -16.23
C SER A 240 -18.48 -11.88 -16.05
N SER A 241 -18.30 -11.41 -14.81
CA SER A 241 -17.42 -10.28 -14.47
C SER A 241 -16.26 -10.67 -13.55
N ASP A 242 -16.34 -11.85 -12.92
CA ASP A 242 -15.37 -12.44 -11.98
C ASP A 242 -13.94 -12.60 -12.53
N PHE A 243 -13.71 -12.39 -13.83
CA PHE A 243 -12.37 -12.26 -14.42
C PHE A 243 -12.19 -10.91 -15.12
N SER A 244 -13.12 -10.54 -16.02
CA SER A 244 -12.99 -9.37 -16.90
C SER A 244 -13.08 -8.01 -16.18
N GLY A 245 -13.67 -7.95 -14.99
CA GLY A 245 -13.71 -6.74 -14.15
C GLY A 245 -12.40 -6.45 -13.40
N PRO A 246 -11.90 -7.39 -12.56
CA PRO A 246 -10.58 -7.25 -11.92
C PRO A 246 -9.46 -7.02 -12.94
N MET A 247 -9.55 -7.68 -14.10
CA MET A 247 -8.59 -7.51 -15.19
C MET A 247 -8.70 -6.13 -15.88
N SER A 248 -9.89 -5.54 -16.03
CA SER A 248 -10.02 -4.20 -16.62
C SER A 248 -9.49 -3.10 -15.70
N LEU A 249 -9.69 -3.24 -14.38
CA LEU A 249 -9.05 -2.39 -13.38
C LEU A 249 -7.52 -2.48 -13.48
N PHE A 250 -6.95 -3.69 -13.55
CA PHE A 250 -5.51 -3.89 -13.70
C PHE A 250 -4.94 -3.22 -14.95
N TRP A 251 -5.57 -3.38 -16.12
CA TRP A 251 -5.12 -2.73 -17.36
C TRP A 251 -5.26 -1.20 -17.30
N TRP A 252 -6.38 -0.69 -16.78
CA TRP A 252 -6.61 0.74 -16.63
C TRP A 252 -5.55 1.40 -15.72
N GLN A 253 -5.24 0.77 -14.57
CA GLN A 253 -4.19 1.19 -13.63
C GLN A 253 -2.76 0.99 -14.14
N SER A 254 -2.57 0.19 -15.19
CA SER A 254 -1.28 -0.06 -15.84
C SER A 254 -1.06 0.86 -17.04
N GLY A 255 -1.86 1.93 -17.16
CA GLY A 255 -1.69 2.96 -18.19
C GLY A 255 -2.31 2.63 -19.54
N CYS A 256 -3.04 1.52 -19.70
CA CYS A 256 -3.66 1.19 -20.98
C CYS A 256 -4.60 2.30 -21.48
N THR A 257 -4.57 2.54 -22.79
CA THR A 257 -5.43 3.52 -23.48
C THR A 257 -6.84 2.96 -23.65
N ARG A 258 -7.79 3.83 -24.05
CA ARG A 258 -9.17 3.43 -24.33
C ARG A 258 -9.23 2.37 -25.44
N GLU A 259 -8.49 2.58 -26.52
CA GLU A 259 -8.43 1.70 -27.69
C GLU A 259 -7.88 0.32 -27.32
N ALA A 260 -6.85 0.27 -26.47
CA ALA A 260 -6.30 -0.97 -25.95
C ALA A 260 -7.31 -1.72 -25.08
N MET A 261 -8.09 -1.02 -24.25
CA MET A 261 -9.15 -1.63 -23.43
C MET A 261 -10.31 -2.16 -24.30
N GLU A 262 -10.75 -1.44 -25.33
CA GLU A 262 -11.76 -1.94 -26.26
C GLU A 262 -11.27 -3.15 -27.07
N ALA A 263 -10.00 -3.16 -27.48
CA ALA A 263 -9.38 -4.33 -28.11
C ALA A 263 -9.39 -5.55 -27.17
N LEU A 264 -9.02 -5.37 -25.89
CA LEU A 264 -9.08 -6.43 -24.87
C LEU A 264 -10.51 -6.87 -24.53
N GLN A 265 -11.49 -5.97 -24.61
CA GLN A 265 -12.92 -6.28 -24.46
C GLN A 265 -13.42 -7.16 -25.61
N SER A 266 -13.00 -6.88 -26.85
CA SER A 266 -13.45 -7.61 -28.03
C SER A 266 -13.15 -9.12 -27.93
N ILE A 267 -12.03 -9.48 -27.28
CA ILE A 267 -11.59 -10.85 -27.00
C ILE A 267 -11.93 -11.34 -25.58
N GLY A 268 -12.70 -10.58 -24.80
CA GLY A 268 -13.21 -10.98 -23.48
C GLY A 268 -12.18 -11.03 -22.35
N LEU A 269 -11.04 -10.36 -22.50
CA LEU A 269 -10.03 -10.22 -21.42
C LEU A 269 -10.31 -9.04 -20.48
N SER A 270 -11.16 -8.10 -20.88
CA SER A 270 -11.47 -6.86 -20.15
C SER A 270 -12.95 -6.50 -20.31
N LYS A 271 -13.49 -5.66 -19.41
CA LYS A 271 -14.63 -4.78 -19.74
C LYS A 271 -14.13 -3.62 -20.62
N CYS A 272 -15.06 -2.89 -21.24
CA CYS A 272 -14.75 -1.64 -21.96
C CYS A 272 -14.27 -0.54 -20.98
N PHE A 273 -13.75 0.55 -21.53
CA PHE A 273 -13.24 1.68 -20.75
C PHE A 273 -14.32 2.32 -19.87
N ASP A 274 -15.53 2.51 -20.43
CA ASP A 274 -16.65 3.19 -19.76
C ASP A 274 -17.18 2.37 -18.58
N THR A 275 -17.48 1.07 -18.78
CA THR A 275 -17.85 0.15 -17.68
C THR A 275 -16.75 -0.04 -16.63
N THR A 276 -15.50 0.30 -16.96
CA THR A 276 -14.42 0.36 -15.96
C THR A 276 -14.45 1.67 -15.16
N GLN A 277 -15.03 2.76 -15.69
CA GLN A 277 -15.29 3.99 -14.91
C GLN A 277 -16.47 3.80 -13.97
N ASP A 278 -17.58 3.21 -14.46
CA ASP A 278 -18.72 2.80 -13.61
C ASP A 278 -18.25 1.98 -12.40
N LEU A 279 -17.22 1.14 -12.60
CA LEU A 279 -16.62 0.31 -11.54
C LEU A 279 -15.74 1.10 -10.57
N ILE A 280 -14.94 2.06 -11.05
CA ILE A 280 -14.17 2.95 -10.17
C ILE A 280 -15.12 3.83 -9.33
N GLU A 281 -16.17 4.38 -9.95
CA GLU A 281 -17.22 5.16 -9.26
C GLU A 281 -17.99 4.31 -8.26
N SER A 282 -18.41 3.09 -8.63
CA SER A 282 -19.09 2.18 -7.70
C SER A 282 -18.20 1.77 -6.52
N LEU A 283 -16.88 1.64 -6.74
CA LEU A 283 -15.93 1.34 -5.66
C LEU A 283 -15.69 2.54 -4.75
N ALA A 284 -15.58 3.75 -5.30
CA ALA A 284 -15.50 4.98 -4.53
C ALA A 284 -16.70 5.16 -3.60
N ASN A 285 -17.92 4.97 -4.13
CA ASN A 285 -19.15 5.01 -3.35
C ASN A 285 -19.16 3.98 -2.21
N TYR A 286 -18.66 2.76 -2.43
CA TYR A 286 -18.49 1.78 -1.34
C TYR A 286 -17.46 2.25 -0.30
N CYS A 287 -16.29 2.75 -0.72
CA CYS A 287 -15.24 3.19 0.21
C CYS A 287 -15.65 4.40 1.04
N ILE A 288 -16.39 5.35 0.45
CA ILE A 288 -16.98 6.49 1.17
C ILE A 288 -18.06 6.01 2.16
N ALA A 289 -18.89 5.03 1.79
CA ALA A 289 -19.87 4.44 2.71
C ALA A 289 -19.20 3.72 3.89
N ASP A 290 -18.15 2.93 3.64
CA ASP A 290 -17.36 2.27 4.69
C ASP A 290 -16.67 3.31 5.59
N ALA A 291 -16.17 4.42 5.04
CA ALA A 291 -15.62 5.55 5.80
C ALA A 291 -16.69 6.25 6.67
N CYS A 292 -17.91 6.44 6.14
CA CYS A 292 -19.05 6.98 6.90
C CYS A 292 -19.46 6.10 8.09
N VAL A 293 -19.28 4.78 7.97
CA VAL A 293 -19.47 3.82 9.07
C VAL A 293 -18.28 3.90 10.05
N LEU A 294 -17.05 3.88 9.56
CA LEU A 294 -15.83 3.93 10.39
C LEU A 294 -15.81 5.16 11.30
N ALA A 295 -16.04 6.35 10.76
CA ALA A 295 -16.05 7.60 11.52
C ALA A 295 -17.11 7.61 12.65
N ARG A 296 -18.22 6.88 12.48
CA ARG A 296 -19.31 6.76 13.47
C ARG A 296 -19.13 5.65 14.50
N THR A 297 -18.12 4.79 14.35
CA THR A 297 -17.84 3.74 15.34
C THR A 297 -17.65 4.33 16.74
N PRO A 298 -17.96 3.60 17.83
CA PRO A 298 -17.55 4.00 19.18
C PRO A 298 -16.04 4.20 19.28
N GLU A 299 -15.28 3.34 18.60
CA GLU A 299 -13.82 3.29 18.50
C GLU A 299 -13.19 4.56 17.90
N GLY A 300 -13.86 5.21 16.94
CA GLY A 300 -13.37 6.44 16.30
C GLY A 300 -12.29 6.20 15.24
N SER A 301 -11.63 7.28 14.84
CA SER A 301 -10.71 7.32 13.70
C SER A 301 -9.66 8.42 13.86
N MET A 302 -8.50 8.22 13.24
CA MET A 302 -7.50 9.26 12.98
C MET A 302 -7.68 9.78 11.55
N VAL A 303 -7.50 11.09 11.34
CA VAL A 303 -7.60 11.73 10.01
C VAL A 303 -6.26 12.38 9.68
N ASN A 304 -5.77 12.16 8.47
CA ASN A 304 -4.69 12.97 7.92
C ASN A 304 -5.19 13.63 6.63
N TRP A 305 -4.71 14.83 6.32
CA TRP A 305 -4.93 15.42 5.00
C TRP A 305 -3.71 16.22 4.53
N ASP A 306 -3.55 16.31 3.21
CA ASP A 306 -2.49 17.06 2.55
C ASP A 306 -2.95 17.66 1.23
N ASN A 307 -2.10 18.50 0.68
CA ASN A 307 -2.30 19.26 -0.54
C ASN A 307 -1.89 18.45 -1.78
N ILE A 308 -2.83 18.20 -2.71
CA ILE A 308 -2.57 17.47 -3.95
C ILE A 308 -2.51 18.40 -5.17
N ASN A 309 -1.33 18.47 -5.78
CA ASN A 309 -1.04 19.25 -6.97
C ASN A 309 -1.10 18.42 -8.24
N MET A 310 -1.85 18.91 -9.23
CA MET A 310 -1.90 18.34 -10.57
C MET A 310 -1.52 19.39 -11.61
N SER A 311 -0.40 19.22 -12.31
CA SER A 311 -0.06 20.03 -13.48
C SER A 311 -0.40 19.32 -14.79
N SER A 312 -0.76 20.10 -15.79
CA SER A 312 -1.12 19.65 -17.14
C SER A 312 -0.22 20.22 -18.24
N SER A 313 0.68 21.18 -17.92
CA SER A 313 1.54 21.82 -18.93
C SER A 313 2.67 22.67 -18.33
N ILE A 314 3.90 22.43 -18.78
CA ILE A 314 5.12 23.18 -18.41
C ILE A 314 5.19 24.63 -18.92
N PHE A 315 4.26 25.06 -19.77
CA PHE A 315 4.31 26.41 -20.37
C PHE A 315 3.61 27.44 -19.48
N VAL A 316 4.29 28.53 -19.11
CA VAL A 316 3.76 29.55 -18.18
C VAL A 316 2.64 30.42 -18.81
N GLU A 317 2.71 30.68 -20.12
CA GLU A 317 1.74 31.56 -20.80
C GLU A 317 0.36 30.90 -21.01
N GLN A 318 -0.72 31.67 -20.82
CA GLN A 318 -2.09 31.15 -20.90
C GLN A 318 -3.07 32.14 -21.53
N ARG A 319 -4.03 31.62 -22.32
CA ARG A 319 -5.18 32.37 -22.82
C ARG A 319 -6.26 32.42 -21.75
N SER A 320 -6.97 33.55 -21.61
CA SER A 320 -8.00 33.79 -20.60
C SER A 320 -9.22 32.86 -20.64
N SER A 321 -9.34 32.02 -21.67
CA SER A 321 -10.42 31.03 -21.83
C SER A 321 -9.98 29.56 -21.65
N ALA A 322 -8.73 29.30 -21.24
CA ALA A 322 -8.22 27.95 -21.00
C ALA A 322 -8.30 27.57 -19.50
N PRO A 323 -8.58 26.30 -19.14
CA PRO A 323 -8.56 25.85 -17.74
C PRO A 323 -7.18 26.02 -17.09
N ALA A 324 -7.13 26.32 -15.79
CA ALA A 324 -5.88 26.50 -15.05
C ALA A 324 -4.93 25.31 -15.23
N LYS A 325 -3.65 25.60 -15.54
CA LYS A 325 -2.65 24.57 -15.91
C LYS A 325 -2.19 23.73 -14.73
N VAL A 326 -1.96 24.38 -13.59
CA VAL A 326 -1.88 23.72 -12.28
C VAL A 326 -3.29 23.79 -11.68
N GLN A 327 -3.75 22.67 -11.15
CA GLN A 327 -5.03 22.52 -10.49
C GLN A 327 -4.86 21.95 -9.09
N SER A 328 -5.77 22.33 -8.19
CA SER A 328 -5.60 22.18 -6.75
C SER A 328 -6.74 21.46 -6.06
N GLY A 329 -6.41 20.74 -4.99
CA GLY A 329 -7.35 20.10 -4.10
C GLY A 329 -6.66 19.50 -2.88
N THR A 330 -7.43 18.88 -2.00
CA THR A 330 -6.94 18.26 -0.75
C THR A 330 -7.21 16.76 -0.78
N TYR A 331 -6.21 15.97 -0.42
CA TYR A 331 -6.29 14.53 -0.28
C TYR A 331 -6.44 14.16 1.21
N THR A 332 -7.29 13.19 1.54
CA THR A 332 -7.59 12.82 2.94
C THR A 332 -7.50 11.31 3.15
N ILE A 333 -7.09 10.87 4.35
CA ILE A 333 -7.13 9.46 4.76
C ILE A 333 -7.85 9.34 6.10
N LEU A 334 -8.73 8.34 6.21
CA LEU A 334 -9.42 7.98 7.45
C LEU A 334 -8.88 6.63 7.96
N TYR A 335 -8.03 6.68 8.98
CA TYR A 335 -7.45 5.49 9.58
C TYR A 335 -8.35 4.94 10.69
N ARG A 336 -8.57 3.61 10.70
CA ARG A 336 -9.09 2.93 11.90
C ARG A 336 -8.00 2.91 12.95
N LEU A 337 -8.33 3.34 14.16
CA LEU A 337 -7.38 3.40 15.26
C LEU A 337 -6.93 2.00 15.70
N HIS A 338 -5.63 1.83 15.95
CA HIS A 338 -5.10 0.75 16.75
C HIS A 338 -5.39 1.04 18.24
N ASN A 339 -5.71 -0.01 19.00
CA ASN A 339 -6.02 0.01 20.43
C ASN A 339 -6.99 1.15 20.85
N PRO A 340 -8.17 1.27 20.19
CA PRO A 340 -9.07 2.39 20.39
C PRO A 340 -9.60 2.46 21.83
N ASN A 341 -9.57 3.66 22.41
CA ASN A 341 -10.09 3.95 23.76
C ASN A 341 -11.21 5.02 23.68
N PRO A 342 -12.48 4.62 23.52
CA PRO A 342 -13.62 5.55 23.40
C PRO A 342 -13.81 6.48 24.61
N SER A 343 -13.28 6.10 25.78
CA SER A 343 -13.26 6.93 26.99
C SER A 343 -12.25 8.08 26.87
N ALA A 344 -11.04 7.79 26.38
CA ALA A 344 -9.99 8.78 26.15
C ALA A 344 -10.39 9.82 25.10
N MET A 345 -11.11 9.40 24.06
CA MET A 345 -11.54 10.28 22.95
C MET A 345 -12.68 11.24 23.30
N ARG A 346 -13.06 11.37 24.57
CA ARG A 346 -14.05 12.37 25.01
C ARG A 346 -13.43 13.76 24.97
N LEU A 347 -14.01 14.68 24.20
CA LEU A 347 -13.41 15.99 23.98
C LEU A 347 -13.41 16.88 25.25
N ALA A 348 -14.49 16.88 26.03
CA ALA A 348 -14.62 17.80 27.17
C ALA A 348 -13.53 17.63 28.26
N PRO A 349 -13.14 16.41 28.70
CA PRO A 349 -11.97 16.22 29.57
C PRO A 349 -10.65 16.76 28.99
N LEU A 350 -10.42 16.60 27.69
CA LEU A 350 -9.21 17.07 27.01
C LEU A 350 -9.16 18.61 26.95
N LEU A 351 -10.29 19.27 26.66
CA LEU A 351 -10.39 20.74 26.69
C LEU A 351 -10.22 21.30 28.12
N ALA A 352 -10.85 20.68 29.12
CA ALA A 352 -10.68 21.09 30.53
C ALA A 352 -9.22 20.93 31.00
N ARG A 353 -8.50 19.91 30.52
CA ARG A 353 -7.04 19.80 30.73
C ARG A 353 -6.26 20.85 29.94
N ALA A 354 -6.61 21.16 28.69
CA ALA A 354 -5.92 22.20 27.90
C ALA A 354 -6.00 23.59 28.56
N GLU A 355 -7.17 23.94 29.12
CA GLU A 355 -7.40 25.20 29.85
C GLU A 355 -6.63 25.26 31.18
N SER A 356 -6.57 24.15 31.92
CA SER A 356 -5.90 24.07 33.22
C SER A 356 -4.41 23.67 33.17
N ALA A 357 -3.90 23.30 31.99
CA ALA A 357 -2.53 22.85 31.81
C ALA A 357 -1.51 23.94 32.13
N THR A 358 -0.50 23.56 32.92
CA THR A 358 0.65 24.41 33.22
C THR A 358 1.40 24.78 31.94
N ASP A 359 2.19 25.85 32.02
CA ASP A 359 3.25 26.13 31.05
C ASP A 359 4.30 25.00 31.04
N LEU A 360 5.11 24.94 29.97
CA LEU A 360 6.31 24.10 29.91
C LEU A 360 7.48 24.77 30.66
N ASP A 361 8.24 23.98 31.43
CA ASP A 361 9.59 24.35 31.89
C ASP A 361 10.68 23.65 31.08
N PHE A 362 11.82 24.32 30.86
CA PHE A 362 12.94 23.71 30.14
C PHE A 362 13.45 22.44 30.83
N ASN A 363 13.72 22.51 32.13
CA ASN A 363 14.48 21.49 32.86
C ASN A 363 13.64 20.27 33.22
N PHE A 364 12.33 20.46 33.43
CA PHE A 364 11.41 19.39 33.79
C PHE A 364 10.70 18.74 32.59
N ASP A 365 10.38 19.51 31.53
CA ASP A 365 9.55 19.01 30.43
C ASP A 365 10.31 18.84 29.10
N VAL A 366 11.27 19.73 28.80
CA VAL A 366 11.94 19.80 27.48
C VAL A 366 13.30 19.11 27.46
N CYS A 367 14.11 19.30 28.51
CA CYS A 367 15.43 18.70 28.68
C CYS A 367 15.29 17.17 28.82
N PRO A 368 16.01 16.36 28.01
CA PRO A 368 16.01 14.92 28.17
C PRO A 368 16.46 14.52 29.58
N THR A 369 15.78 13.57 30.20
CA THR A 369 16.22 13.07 31.52
C THR A 369 17.55 12.32 31.40
N LEU A 370 18.21 12.02 32.52
CA LEU A 370 19.40 11.15 32.51
C LEU A 370 19.07 9.77 31.93
N GLU A 371 17.89 9.23 32.21
CA GLU A 371 17.43 7.94 31.67
C GLU A 371 17.24 7.99 30.15
N GLN A 372 16.58 9.03 29.63
CA GLN A 372 16.40 9.24 28.19
C GLN A 372 17.74 9.49 27.48
N SER A 373 18.65 10.23 28.11
CA SER A 373 20.01 10.48 27.60
C SER A 373 20.82 9.19 27.52
N LEU A 374 20.73 8.33 28.54
CA LEU A 374 21.35 7.00 28.56
C LEU A 374 20.69 6.05 27.57
N ALA A 375 19.37 6.12 27.38
CA ALA A 375 18.64 5.37 26.37
C ALA A 375 19.13 5.74 24.97
N ALA A 376 19.09 7.03 24.59
CA ALA A 376 19.61 7.52 23.31
C ALA A 376 21.08 7.10 23.08
N HIS A 377 21.96 7.30 24.08
CA HIS A 377 23.35 6.87 24.01
C HIS A 377 23.52 5.35 23.84
N SER A 378 22.69 4.54 24.50
CA SER A 378 22.69 3.07 24.33
C SER A 378 22.30 2.66 22.91
N GLN A 379 21.36 3.39 22.30
CA GLN A 379 20.90 3.15 20.94
C GLN A 379 21.93 3.61 19.90
N PHE A 380 22.64 4.72 20.16
CA PHE A 380 23.80 5.14 19.37
C PHE A 380 24.89 4.05 19.31
N ARG A 381 25.25 3.44 20.44
CA ARG A 381 26.18 2.28 20.48
C ARG A 381 25.68 1.13 19.60
N ALA A 382 24.37 0.85 19.65
CA ALA A 382 23.73 -0.19 18.84
C ALA A 382 23.61 0.16 17.34
N TYR A 383 23.81 1.42 16.93
CA TYR A 383 23.99 1.80 15.53
C TYR A 383 25.45 1.61 15.09
N VAL A 384 26.41 2.15 15.86
CA VAL A 384 27.87 2.08 15.62
C VAL A 384 28.38 0.64 15.43
N VAL A 385 27.80 -0.35 16.11
CA VAL A 385 28.12 -1.78 15.93
C VAL A 385 27.51 -2.39 14.66
N ARG A 386 26.33 -1.93 14.21
CA ARG A 386 25.64 -2.52 13.04
C ARG A 386 26.27 -2.13 11.70
N VAL A 387 26.96 -1.00 11.62
CA VAL A 387 27.76 -0.59 10.46
C VAL A 387 28.77 -1.69 10.06
N LEU A 388 29.43 -2.28 11.05
CA LEU A 388 30.47 -3.30 10.85
C LEU A 388 29.93 -4.63 10.28
N HIS A 389 28.66 -4.95 10.51
CA HIS A 389 28.01 -6.15 9.97
C HIS A 389 27.37 -5.96 8.59
N ARG A 390 27.07 -4.71 8.17
CA ARG A 390 26.28 -4.43 6.97
C ARG A 390 27.09 -4.37 5.67
N TYR A 391 28.38 -4.08 5.75
CA TYR A 391 29.22 -3.77 4.57
C TYR A 391 30.29 -4.84 4.30
N HIS A 392 29.88 -6.11 4.31
CA HIS A 392 30.70 -7.28 3.96
C HIS A 392 30.06 -8.09 2.81
N ALA A 393 30.87 -8.82 2.05
CA ALA A 393 30.87 -8.72 0.58
C ALA A 393 29.75 -9.41 -0.26
N ASP A 394 28.79 -10.15 0.30
CA ASP A 394 28.03 -11.16 -0.47
C ASP A 394 26.73 -10.68 -1.19
N PHE A 395 26.34 -9.40 -1.13
CA PHE A 395 24.91 -9.00 -1.27
C PHE A 395 24.48 -7.93 -2.34
N LYS A 396 25.24 -7.65 -3.42
CA LYS A 396 24.87 -6.63 -4.47
C LYS A 396 23.62 -6.91 -5.34
N SER A 397 22.88 -5.84 -5.76
CA SER A 397 22.79 -5.31 -7.16
C SER A 397 21.66 -4.25 -7.49
N PHE A 398 22.00 -2.95 -7.64
CA PHE A 398 21.41 -1.88 -8.55
C PHE A 398 19.94 -1.36 -8.36
N GLU A 399 19.38 -0.21 -8.85
CA GLU A 399 19.67 1.17 -9.44
C GLU A 399 18.26 1.92 -9.55
N SER A 400 17.91 3.24 -9.57
CA SER A 400 18.41 4.64 -9.88
C SER A 400 18.04 5.23 -11.29
N ASP A 401 17.73 6.52 -11.56
CA ASP A 401 17.88 7.80 -10.79
C ASP A 401 16.77 8.95 -10.91
N PRO A 402 16.59 9.82 -11.96
CA PRO A 402 16.24 11.28 -11.75
C PRO A 402 15.19 12.05 -12.66
N LEU A 403 15.00 13.38 -12.41
CA LEU A 403 14.36 14.52 -13.18
C LEU A 403 12.80 14.63 -13.29
N LEU A 404 12.04 15.47 -12.54
CA LEU A 404 12.21 16.48 -11.45
C LEU A 404 12.53 17.96 -11.79
N GLN A 405 11.56 18.88 -11.55
CA GLN A 405 11.78 20.25 -11.00
C GLN A 405 10.55 20.89 -10.27
N ASN A 406 9.82 21.96 -10.70
CA ASN A 406 8.96 22.93 -9.92
C ASN A 406 7.40 22.92 -10.28
N HIS A 407 6.36 23.53 -9.64
CA HIS A 407 6.17 24.50 -8.52
C HIS A 407 4.88 24.25 -7.58
N PRO A 408 3.75 25.05 -7.49
CA PRO A 408 3.14 25.54 -6.20
C PRO A 408 1.60 25.31 -5.91
N GLN A 409 1.08 25.62 -4.68
CA GLN A 409 -0.34 25.48 -4.24
C GLN A 409 -0.86 26.44 -3.12
N GLU A 410 -2.19 26.43 -2.85
CA GLU A 410 -2.91 27.10 -1.76
C GLU A 410 -2.50 26.65 -0.34
N SER A 411 -2.41 27.60 0.61
CA SER A 411 -2.21 27.30 2.04
C SER A 411 -2.84 28.39 2.90
N SER A 412 -4.10 28.20 3.32
CA SER A 412 -4.88 29.24 4.01
C SER A 412 -5.81 28.71 5.10
N ILE A 413 -6.11 29.56 6.09
CA ILE A 413 -7.04 29.24 7.18
C ILE A 413 -8.48 29.03 6.65
N PRO A 414 -9.01 29.85 5.71
CA PRO A 414 -10.31 29.57 5.08
C PRO A 414 -10.36 28.23 4.35
N GLY A 415 -9.32 27.86 3.59
CA GLY A 415 -9.23 26.56 2.93
C GLY A 415 -9.21 25.39 3.94
N THR A 416 -8.44 25.53 5.02
CA THR A 416 -8.41 24.53 6.12
C THR A 416 -9.79 24.34 6.76
N LEU A 417 -10.54 25.43 6.96
CA LEU A 417 -11.91 25.39 7.47
C LEU A 417 -12.91 24.76 6.47
N ALA A 418 -12.72 24.98 5.17
CA ALA A 418 -13.49 24.31 4.13
C ALA A 418 -13.23 22.79 4.12
N VAL A 419 -11.97 22.36 4.27
CA VAL A 419 -11.59 20.94 4.41
C VAL A 419 -12.25 20.30 5.64
N HIS A 420 -12.28 20.98 6.80
CA HIS A 420 -12.97 20.46 7.99
C HIS A 420 -14.47 20.24 7.73
N GLN A 421 -15.11 21.21 7.07
CA GLN A 421 -16.53 21.17 6.72
C GLN A 421 -16.83 20.08 5.70
N ASP A 422 -15.98 19.92 4.68
CA ASP A 422 -16.15 18.92 3.62
C ASP A 422 -16.04 17.50 4.19
N ILE A 423 -14.95 17.23 4.94
CA ILE A 423 -14.71 15.95 5.60
C ILE A 423 -15.93 15.53 6.43
N PHE A 424 -16.34 16.33 7.42
CA PHE A 424 -17.35 15.88 8.37
C PHE A 424 -18.80 16.08 7.90
N ILE A 425 -19.12 17.25 7.33
CA ILE A 425 -20.51 17.62 7.05
C ILE A 425 -20.89 17.25 5.61
N THR A 426 -20.09 17.62 4.62
CA THR A 426 -20.40 17.35 3.21
C THR A 426 -20.28 15.88 2.86
N GLN A 427 -19.22 15.20 3.29
CA GLN A 427 -18.95 13.81 2.88
C GLN A 427 -19.40 12.79 3.93
N LEU A 428 -18.85 12.84 5.15
CA LEU A 428 -19.21 11.89 6.21
C LEU A 428 -20.64 12.10 6.77
N LYS A 429 -21.35 13.17 6.37
CA LYS A 429 -22.74 13.50 6.71
C LYS A 429 -23.02 13.64 8.22
N PHE A 430 -22.05 14.08 9.02
CA PHE A 430 -22.27 14.37 10.43
C PHE A 430 -23.12 15.64 10.59
N THR A 431 -23.97 15.65 11.62
CA THR A 431 -24.52 16.88 12.20
C THR A 431 -23.55 17.47 13.22
N TYR A 432 -23.60 18.78 13.45
CA TYR A 432 -22.78 19.44 14.47
C TYR A 432 -22.99 18.89 15.90
N ALA A 433 -24.12 18.23 16.17
CA ALA A 433 -24.44 17.63 17.46
C ALA A 433 -23.76 16.27 17.70
N GLU A 434 -23.38 15.55 16.63
CA GLU A 434 -22.65 14.27 16.73
C GLU A 434 -21.15 14.46 17.00
N LEU A 435 -20.59 15.64 16.63
CA LEU A 435 -19.16 15.96 16.65
C LEU A 435 -18.66 16.33 18.06
N THR A 436 -18.77 15.38 18.98
CA THR A 436 -18.46 15.49 20.42
C THR A 436 -17.18 14.77 20.86
N LYS A 437 -16.52 14.07 19.93
CA LYS A 437 -15.25 13.36 20.17
C LYS A 437 -14.05 14.22 19.79
N ALA A 438 -12.92 13.92 20.43
CA ALA A 438 -11.61 14.30 19.93
C ALA A 438 -11.25 13.44 18.70
N VAL A 439 -10.64 14.08 17.70
CA VAL A 439 -10.18 13.44 16.46
C VAL A 439 -8.67 13.67 16.36
N LEU A 440 -7.90 12.58 16.33
CA LEU A 440 -6.45 12.66 16.15
C LEU A 440 -6.12 13.07 14.71
N SER A 441 -5.21 14.05 14.58
CA SER A 441 -4.82 14.63 13.30
C SER A 441 -3.30 14.73 13.19
N ILE A 442 -2.68 13.99 12.26
CA ILE A 442 -1.22 13.85 12.11
C ILE A 442 -0.78 14.38 10.75
N ASN A 443 -0.39 15.65 10.68
CA ASN A 443 -0.02 16.31 9.43
C ASN A 443 1.33 17.03 9.54
N ASP A 444 1.76 17.66 8.47
CA ASP A 444 2.93 18.55 8.43
C ASP A 444 2.76 19.79 9.33
N GLN A 445 3.85 20.51 9.59
CA GLN A 445 3.84 21.69 10.47
C GLN A 445 2.96 22.84 9.94
N ALA A 446 2.88 23.05 8.62
CA ALA A 446 2.05 24.12 8.04
C ALA A 446 0.56 23.84 8.25
N THR A 447 0.11 22.60 8.01
CA THR A 447 -1.27 22.17 8.28
C THR A 447 -1.63 22.32 9.76
N GLN A 448 -0.72 21.95 10.68
CA GLN A 448 -0.96 22.16 12.12
C GLN A 448 -0.95 23.64 12.53
N ALA A 449 -0.16 24.49 11.86
CA ALA A 449 -0.21 25.94 12.04
C ALA A 449 -1.56 26.53 11.59
N LEU A 450 -2.06 26.12 10.41
CA LEU A 450 -3.37 26.55 9.91
C LEU A 450 -4.52 26.05 10.78
N ASN A 451 -4.45 24.82 11.31
CA ASN A 451 -5.40 24.30 12.30
C ASN A 451 -5.45 25.15 13.58
N ARG A 452 -4.30 25.57 14.12
CA ARG A 452 -4.25 26.50 15.29
C ARG A 452 -4.73 27.91 14.95
N GLY A 453 -4.50 28.37 13.72
CA GLY A 453 -5.05 29.64 13.20
C GLY A 453 -6.58 29.62 13.15
N ALA A 454 -7.16 28.52 12.65
CA ALA A 454 -8.60 28.27 12.65
C ALA A 454 -9.18 28.27 14.08
N MET A 455 -8.53 27.57 15.02
CA MET A 455 -8.91 27.57 16.43
C MET A 455 -8.90 28.96 17.08
N SER A 456 -7.89 29.80 16.76
CA SER A 456 -7.82 31.18 17.25
C SER A 456 -8.97 32.03 16.73
N ILE A 457 -9.14 32.10 15.40
CA ILE A 457 -10.12 32.99 14.76
C ILE A 457 -11.56 32.60 15.12
N ARG A 458 -11.84 31.30 15.31
CA ARG A 458 -13.18 30.80 15.62
C ARG A 458 -13.42 30.49 17.10
N ALA A 459 -12.56 30.94 18.02
CA ALA A 459 -12.62 30.57 19.44
C ALA A 459 -13.97 30.85 20.14
N PHE A 460 -14.76 31.79 19.61
CA PHE A 460 -16.05 32.21 20.16
C PHE A 460 -17.28 31.56 19.49
N ASP A 461 -17.09 30.71 18.47
CA ASP A 461 -18.18 30.06 17.73
C ASP A 461 -19.06 29.14 18.61
N LEU A 462 -20.22 28.73 18.09
CA LEU A 462 -21.29 28.10 18.88
C LEU A 462 -20.97 26.70 19.45
N ASN A 463 -20.05 25.94 18.85
CA ASN A 463 -19.73 24.57 19.28
C ASN A 463 -18.27 24.17 18.98
N PRO A 464 -17.73 23.11 19.61
CA PRO A 464 -16.32 22.74 19.47
C PRO A 464 -15.88 22.37 18.05
N PHE A 465 -16.77 21.89 17.18
CA PHE A 465 -16.43 21.64 15.78
C PHE A 465 -16.19 22.94 15.02
N LEU A 466 -17.11 23.91 15.14
CA LEU A 466 -16.95 25.23 14.53
C LEU A 466 -15.70 25.95 15.06
N ARG A 467 -15.36 25.78 16.35
CA ARG A 467 -14.11 26.26 16.96
C ARG A 467 -12.84 25.51 16.52
N ALA A 468 -12.95 24.54 15.61
CA ALA A 468 -11.89 23.58 15.25
C ALA A 468 -11.29 22.80 16.44
N GLN A 469 -11.90 22.85 17.63
CA GLN A 469 -11.39 22.27 18.88
C GLN A 469 -11.49 20.74 18.93
N ILE A 470 -12.28 20.10 18.05
CA ILE A 470 -12.31 18.63 17.93
C ILE A 470 -10.93 18.04 17.58
N TRP A 471 -10.08 18.80 16.90
CA TRP A 471 -8.81 18.32 16.37
C TRP A 471 -7.73 18.28 17.46
N GLN A 472 -7.16 17.09 17.67
CA GLN A 472 -5.99 16.89 18.53
C GLN A 472 -4.76 16.71 17.63
N LEU A 473 -3.86 17.70 17.65
CA LEU A 473 -2.80 17.85 16.66
C LEU A 473 -1.53 17.13 17.10
N GLY A 474 -1.07 16.17 16.29
CA GLY A 474 0.23 15.49 16.42
C GLY A 474 1.13 15.72 15.21
N ILE A 475 2.43 15.49 15.38
CA ILE A 475 3.46 15.91 14.42
C ILE A 475 3.74 14.85 13.33
N GLY A 476 3.73 15.24 12.06
CA GLY A 476 4.17 14.40 10.94
C GLY A 476 5.64 14.00 11.06
N LEU A 477 5.92 12.71 11.24
CA LEU A 477 7.27 12.21 11.54
C LEU A 477 8.16 12.08 10.29
N PHE A 478 7.58 11.94 9.09
CA PHE A 478 8.34 12.03 7.85
C PHE A 478 8.75 13.47 7.58
N HIS A 479 7.82 14.43 7.72
CA HIS A 479 8.12 15.85 7.59
C HIS A 479 9.10 16.37 8.65
N LEU A 480 9.05 15.83 9.87
CA LEU A 480 10.08 16.01 10.90
C LEU A 480 11.47 15.54 10.42
N CYS A 481 11.58 14.31 9.87
CA CYS A 481 12.85 13.80 9.37
C CYS A 481 13.37 14.61 8.16
N LEU A 482 12.47 15.03 7.26
CA LEU A 482 12.74 15.84 6.08
C LEU A 482 13.38 17.19 6.45
N ASN A 483 12.75 17.93 7.36
CA ASN A 483 13.24 19.24 7.78
C ASN A 483 14.50 19.12 8.65
N LEU A 484 14.68 18.02 9.39
CA LEU A 484 15.93 17.75 10.12
C LEU A 484 17.12 17.59 9.17
N ILE A 485 16.98 16.80 8.09
CA ILE A 485 18.08 16.60 7.13
C ILE A 485 18.35 17.86 6.29
N TRP A 486 17.34 18.68 5.99
CA TRP A 486 17.55 19.99 5.34
C TRP A 486 18.22 21.00 6.28
N GLY A 487 17.87 21.04 7.57
CA GLY A 487 18.55 21.87 8.58
C GLY A 487 20.03 21.48 8.75
N ILE A 488 20.32 20.18 8.86
CA ILE A 488 21.69 19.66 8.91
C ILE A 488 22.45 19.96 7.60
N LEU A 489 21.80 19.83 6.43
CA LEU A 489 22.36 20.24 5.15
C LEU A 489 22.71 21.73 5.16
N HIS A 490 21.80 22.62 5.59
CA HIS A 490 22.06 24.06 5.67
C HIS A 490 23.29 24.37 6.53
N VAL A 491 23.37 23.79 7.73
CA VAL A 491 24.44 24.04 8.72
C VAL A 491 25.79 23.52 8.25
N HIS A 492 25.83 22.33 7.62
CA HIS A 492 27.08 21.63 7.28
C HIS A 492 27.44 21.63 5.79
N ARG A 493 26.67 22.29 4.91
CA ARG A 493 26.91 22.38 3.45
C ARG A 493 28.36 22.73 3.13
N GLY A 494 28.85 23.85 3.66
CA GLY A 494 30.16 24.39 3.37
C GLY A 494 30.36 24.75 1.88
N HIS A 495 31.61 24.75 1.43
CA HIS A 495 31.99 24.85 0.02
C HIS A 495 32.78 23.60 -0.37
N ALA A 496 32.67 23.14 -1.62
CA ALA A 496 33.29 21.88 -2.05
C ALA A 496 34.84 21.85 -1.98
N SER A 497 35.48 23.00 -1.76
CA SER A 497 36.92 23.12 -1.48
C SER A 497 37.29 23.09 0.01
N ILE A 498 36.33 22.84 0.91
CA ILE A 498 36.56 22.70 2.36
C ILE A 498 36.46 21.21 2.70
N ASP A 499 37.60 20.62 3.05
CA ASP A 499 37.69 19.22 3.50
C ASP A 499 36.66 18.92 4.60
N GLY A 500 35.99 17.78 4.50
CA GLY A 500 34.97 17.33 5.46
C GLY A 500 33.61 18.05 5.40
N SER A 501 33.42 19.08 4.57
CA SER A 501 32.10 19.67 4.35
C SER A 501 31.15 18.75 3.56
N LEU A 502 29.83 18.91 3.71
CA LEU A 502 28.86 18.09 2.98
C LEU A 502 28.98 18.26 1.46
N SER A 503 29.18 19.49 0.95
CA SER A 503 29.40 19.72 -0.49
C SER A 503 30.64 18.99 -1.02
N HIS A 504 31.72 18.92 -0.25
CA HIS A 504 32.92 18.17 -0.61
C HIS A 504 32.66 16.64 -0.55
N LEU A 505 31.95 16.16 0.47
CA LEU A 505 31.59 14.75 0.62
C LEU A 505 30.60 14.27 -0.45
N PHE A 506 29.70 15.13 -0.94
CA PHE A 506 28.83 14.83 -2.09
C PHE A 506 29.61 14.70 -3.41
N VAL A 507 30.72 15.44 -3.60
CA VAL A 507 31.62 15.23 -4.75
C VAL A 507 32.29 13.85 -4.67
N ILE A 508 32.76 13.44 -3.49
CA ILE A 508 33.37 12.10 -3.26
C ILE A 508 32.38 10.95 -3.50
N LEU A 509 31.09 11.18 -3.23
CA LEU A 509 30.00 10.24 -3.47
C LEU A 509 29.42 10.33 -4.89
N GLU A 510 29.93 11.21 -5.76
CA GLU A 510 29.41 11.48 -7.11
C GLU A 510 27.96 12.02 -7.12
N LYS A 511 27.44 12.45 -5.96
CA LYS A 511 26.07 12.94 -5.71
C LYS A 511 25.97 14.47 -5.73
N THR A 512 26.65 15.13 -6.66
CA THR A 512 26.78 16.60 -6.72
C THR A 512 25.44 17.35 -6.82
N ARG A 513 24.38 16.70 -7.33
CA ARG A 513 23.02 17.27 -7.41
C ARG A 513 22.36 17.52 -6.04
N LEU A 514 22.87 16.95 -4.94
CA LEU A 514 22.37 17.20 -3.57
C LEU A 514 22.78 18.56 -2.98
N GLY A 515 23.38 19.45 -3.77
CA GLY A 515 23.76 20.79 -3.34
C GLY A 515 22.60 21.78 -3.15
N SER A 516 21.41 21.50 -3.72
CA SER A 516 20.24 22.40 -3.68
C SER A 516 19.71 22.65 -2.25
N PRO A 517 18.90 23.70 -2.01
CA PRO A 517 18.29 23.97 -0.70
C PRO A 517 17.47 22.78 -0.18
N HIS A 518 16.62 22.22 -1.05
CA HIS A 518 15.68 21.15 -0.75
C HIS A 518 15.87 19.98 -1.75
N PRO A 519 16.88 19.12 -1.58
CA PRO A 519 17.03 17.91 -2.39
C PRO A 519 15.99 16.85 -2.01
N ASP A 520 15.76 15.89 -2.91
CA ASP A 520 14.93 14.69 -2.64
C ASP A 520 15.31 14.02 -1.31
N TYR A 521 14.29 13.71 -0.52
CA TYR A 521 14.39 13.10 0.79
C TYR A 521 15.19 11.81 0.77
N HIS A 522 14.84 10.87 -0.11
CA HIS A 522 15.44 9.54 -0.10
C HIS A 522 16.90 9.57 -0.54
N SER A 523 17.20 10.35 -1.58
CA SER A 523 18.55 10.56 -2.12
C SER A 523 19.47 11.26 -1.11
N LEU A 524 18.96 12.31 -0.43
CA LEU A 524 19.69 13.04 0.59
C LEU A 524 19.92 12.18 1.84
N LEU A 525 18.87 11.57 2.39
CA LEU A 525 18.99 10.69 3.57
C LEU A 525 19.97 9.54 3.31
N ALA A 526 19.88 8.88 2.15
CA ALA A 526 20.81 7.83 1.79
C ALA A 526 22.26 8.33 1.68
N ALA A 527 22.49 9.54 1.16
CA ALA A 527 23.83 10.14 1.12
C ALA A 527 24.36 10.51 2.50
N LEU A 528 23.53 11.09 3.36
CA LEU A 528 23.91 11.48 4.72
C LEU A 528 24.24 10.26 5.60
N MET A 529 23.47 9.16 5.47
CA MET A 529 23.79 7.90 6.15
C MET A 529 25.08 7.26 5.60
N GLN A 530 25.31 7.31 4.28
CA GLN A 530 26.58 6.85 3.68
C GLN A 530 27.80 7.65 4.17
N ILE A 531 27.61 8.96 4.40
CA ILE A 531 28.63 9.83 5.00
C ILE A 531 28.90 9.45 6.46
N LEU A 532 27.84 9.31 7.27
CA LEU A 532 27.95 8.93 8.68
C LEU A 532 28.67 7.57 8.84
N ASP A 533 28.22 6.54 8.13
CA ASP A 533 28.83 5.21 8.16
C ASP A 533 30.31 5.24 7.77
N GLY A 534 30.67 6.03 6.75
CA GLY A 534 32.06 6.16 6.29
C GLY A 534 32.96 6.89 7.31
N LEU A 535 32.44 7.94 7.95
CA LEU A 535 33.15 8.66 9.02
C LEU A 535 33.30 7.80 10.29
N LEU A 536 32.30 6.99 10.62
CA LEU A 536 32.34 6.04 11.74
C LEU A 536 33.31 4.88 11.50
N LEU A 537 33.44 4.36 10.26
CA LEU A 537 34.45 3.34 9.94
C LEU A 537 35.89 3.87 10.09
N ASP A 538 36.12 5.14 9.79
CA ASP A 538 37.42 5.78 9.99
C ASP A 538 37.70 6.10 11.49
N ALA A 539 36.67 6.38 12.28
CA ALA A 539 36.79 6.44 13.74
C ALA A 539 37.08 5.05 14.36
N TRP A 540 36.37 4.00 13.91
CA TRP A 540 36.67 2.61 14.29
C TRP A 540 38.10 2.21 13.97
N ARG A 541 38.65 2.61 12.81
CA ARG A 541 40.06 2.37 12.45
C ARG A 541 41.01 2.91 13.51
N LEU A 542 40.74 4.11 14.03
CA LEU A 542 41.59 4.78 15.01
C LEU A 542 41.51 4.13 16.39
N GLU A 543 40.29 3.94 16.91
CA GLU A 543 40.07 3.51 18.28
C GLU A 543 40.27 2.00 18.49
N CYS A 544 40.18 1.16 17.45
CA CYS A 544 40.26 -0.29 17.62
C CYS A 544 41.62 -0.82 18.13
N GLY A 545 42.71 -0.06 17.96
CA GLY A 545 44.06 -0.46 18.36
C GLY A 545 44.77 -1.46 17.42
N PHE A 546 44.20 -1.76 16.25
CA PHE A 546 44.77 -2.66 15.24
C PHE A 546 45.11 -1.90 13.94
N PRO A 547 46.07 -2.37 13.12
CA PRO A 547 46.46 -1.70 11.88
C PRO A 547 45.36 -1.69 10.81
N THR A 548 44.38 -2.59 10.89
CA THR A 548 43.18 -2.62 10.03
C THR A 548 41.98 -3.18 10.81
N LEU A 549 40.76 -2.83 10.37
CA LEU A 549 39.53 -3.43 10.91
C LEU A 549 39.42 -4.93 10.64
N ALA A 550 40.04 -5.44 9.58
CA ALA A 550 40.15 -6.87 9.32
C ALA A 550 41.02 -7.58 10.38
N ALA A 551 42.14 -6.96 10.80
CA ALA A 551 42.97 -7.48 11.89
C ALA A 551 42.25 -7.39 13.24
N PHE A 552 41.48 -6.33 13.49
CA PHE A 552 40.62 -6.23 14.67
C PHE A 552 39.54 -7.34 14.69
N ALA A 553 38.81 -7.53 13.60
CA ALA A 553 37.81 -8.60 13.50
C ALA A 553 38.43 -10.00 13.69
N ALA A 554 39.62 -10.24 13.12
CA ALA A 554 40.37 -11.48 13.29
C ALA A 554 40.84 -11.73 14.74
N SER A 555 40.88 -10.72 15.61
CA SER A 555 41.13 -10.89 17.05
C SER A 555 39.92 -11.41 17.83
N ASN A 556 38.76 -11.55 17.18
CA ASN A 556 37.49 -11.99 17.75
C ASN A 556 37.08 -11.21 19.03
N PRO A 557 36.92 -9.88 18.95
CA PRO A 557 36.63 -9.02 20.10
C PRO A 557 35.28 -9.37 20.74
N SER A 558 35.21 -9.33 22.07
CA SER A 558 33.96 -9.59 22.78
C SER A 558 32.91 -8.49 22.50
N PRO A 559 31.60 -8.79 22.58
CA PRO A 559 30.56 -7.76 22.47
C PRO A 559 30.73 -6.61 23.47
N GLN A 560 31.21 -6.92 24.68
CA GLN A 560 31.56 -5.91 25.68
C GLN A 560 32.68 -4.98 25.18
N LYS A 561 33.72 -5.53 24.53
CA LYS A 561 34.80 -4.71 24.00
C LYS A 561 34.36 -3.85 22.81
N LEU A 562 33.45 -4.35 21.98
CA LEU A 562 32.81 -3.55 20.93
C LEU A 562 32.00 -2.39 21.50
N LEU A 563 31.29 -2.59 22.62
CA LEU A 563 30.54 -1.54 23.30
C LEU A 563 31.44 -0.49 23.96
N GLU A 564 32.53 -0.89 24.63
CA GLU A 564 33.55 0.03 25.17
C GLU A 564 34.18 0.91 24.08
N LEU A 565 34.49 0.31 22.93
CA LEU A 565 35.05 1.03 21.80
C LEU A 565 34.01 1.95 21.15
N ALA A 566 32.73 1.55 21.10
CA ALA A 566 31.65 2.43 20.68
C ALA A 566 31.48 3.64 21.61
N ASP A 567 31.60 3.48 22.93
CA ASP A 567 31.61 4.62 23.87
C ASP A 567 32.81 5.55 23.64
N THR A 568 33.99 4.97 23.39
CA THR A 568 35.22 5.71 23.09
C THR A 568 35.07 6.51 21.80
N ILE A 569 34.51 5.90 20.75
CA ILE A 569 34.20 6.55 19.47
C ILE A 569 33.17 7.67 19.66
N LEU A 570 32.10 7.44 20.42
CA LEU A 570 31.08 8.48 20.66
C LEU A 570 31.67 9.68 21.42
N PHE A 571 32.52 9.44 22.42
CA PHE A 571 33.21 10.50 23.15
C PHE A 571 34.22 11.26 22.28
N ASN A 572 35.13 10.55 21.59
CA ASN A 572 36.21 11.18 20.81
C ASN A 572 35.73 11.76 19.47
N HIS A 573 34.71 11.18 18.82
CA HIS A 573 34.30 11.48 17.43
C HIS A 573 32.85 11.92 17.26
N ALA A 574 31.96 11.80 18.26
CA ALA A 574 30.56 12.21 18.12
C ALA A 574 30.06 13.14 19.24
N THR A 575 30.96 13.63 20.11
CA THR A 575 30.62 14.59 21.19
C THR A 575 31.33 15.92 20.91
N PRO A 576 30.61 17.03 20.65
CA PRO A 576 31.22 18.34 20.40
C PRO A 576 32.12 18.83 21.55
N THR A 577 33.19 19.56 21.22
CA THR A 577 34.15 20.02 22.23
C THR A 577 33.56 21.17 23.04
N ARG A 578 33.12 20.92 24.29
CA ARG A 578 32.71 21.99 25.21
C ARG A 578 33.82 23.01 25.37
N ILE A 579 33.52 24.29 25.08
CA ILE A 579 34.44 25.41 25.27
C ILE A 579 34.58 25.71 26.76
N THR A 580 35.37 24.89 27.47
CA THR A 580 35.89 25.24 28.79
C THR A 580 36.75 26.49 28.65
N ARG A 581 36.64 27.44 29.59
CA ARG A 581 37.45 28.67 29.63
C ARG A 581 38.88 28.38 30.15
N ALA A 582 39.49 27.31 29.64
CA ALA A 582 40.83 26.85 30.00
C ALA A 582 41.90 27.68 29.28
N SER A 583 42.91 28.13 30.01
CA SER A 583 43.81 29.22 29.62
C SER A 583 45.02 28.77 28.77
N HIS A 584 44.85 27.80 27.88
CA HIS A 584 45.92 27.30 27.01
C HIS A 584 45.47 27.20 25.55
N PRO A 585 46.25 27.75 24.59
CA PRO A 585 45.91 27.68 23.17
C PRO A 585 46.23 26.29 22.61
N THR A 586 45.28 25.36 22.72
CA THR A 586 45.23 24.21 21.80
C THR A 586 45.15 24.72 20.36
N PRO A 587 45.95 24.20 19.40
CA PRO A 587 45.86 24.63 18.01
C PRO A 587 44.44 24.47 17.46
N SER A 588 43.93 25.50 16.77
CA SER A 588 42.60 25.39 16.14
C SER A 588 42.64 24.34 15.03
N ASP A 589 41.60 23.50 15.02
CA ASP A 589 41.37 22.46 14.03
C ASP A 589 39.88 22.45 13.70
N ASP A 590 39.48 23.50 12.99
CA ASP A 590 38.09 23.83 12.70
C ASP A 590 37.45 22.69 11.87
N ILE A 591 38.26 21.99 11.06
CA ILE A 591 37.84 20.87 10.22
C ILE A 591 37.56 19.61 11.06
N ARG A 592 38.37 19.31 12.09
CA ARG A 592 38.09 18.20 13.02
C ARG A 592 36.84 18.45 13.84
N GLU A 593 36.62 19.68 14.31
CA GLU A 593 35.46 20.04 15.12
C GLU A 593 34.17 20.13 14.27
N ASN A 594 34.26 20.58 13.00
CA ASN A 594 33.15 20.49 12.04
C ASN A 594 32.76 19.03 11.76
N THR A 595 33.76 18.17 11.48
CA THR A 595 33.54 16.71 11.30
C THR A 595 32.91 16.11 12.58
N ARG A 596 33.44 16.54 13.74
CA ARG A 596 32.87 16.51 15.10
C ARG A 596 31.35 16.51 15.13
N ARG A 597 30.85 17.69 14.76
CA ARG A 597 29.44 18.09 14.83
C ARG A 597 28.61 17.40 13.76
N LEU A 598 29.15 17.21 12.56
CA LEU A 598 28.45 16.46 11.50
C LEU A 598 28.16 15.01 11.91
N ILE A 599 29.11 14.32 12.57
CA ILE A 599 28.86 12.96 13.10
C ILE A 599 27.80 13.01 14.20
N HIS A 600 27.92 13.92 15.18
CA HIS A 600 26.94 14.12 16.26
C HIS A 600 25.51 14.30 15.73
N ASP A 601 25.32 15.26 14.81
CA ASP A 601 23.99 15.64 14.34
C ASP A 601 23.36 14.54 13.45
N LEU A 602 24.17 13.84 12.66
CA LEU A 602 23.70 12.71 11.86
C LEU A 602 23.35 11.46 12.68
N MET A 603 23.93 11.27 13.87
CA MET A 603 23.52 10.18 14.77
C MET A 603 22.06 10.32 15.24
N TYR A 604 21.54 11.55 15.40
CA TYR A 604 20.11 11.76 15.68
C TYR A 604 19.22 11.41 14.48
N VAL A 605 19.64 11.75 13.25
CA VAL A 605 18.94 11.35 12.01
C VAL A 605 18.89 9.82 11.89
N ALA A 606 20.02 9.16 12.12
CA ALA A 606 20.13 7.70 12.09
C ALA A 606 19.22 7.04 13.13
N GLU A 607 19.11 7.63 14.33
CA GLU A 607 18.32 7.05 15.40
C GLU A 607 16.81 7.27 15.24
N VAL A 608 16.36 8.48 14.86
CA VAL A 608 14.93 8.76 14.67
C VAL A 608 14.35 7.99 13.48
N THR A 609 15.08 7.92 12.35
CA THR A 609 14.65 7.12 11.19
C THR A 609 14.62 5.63 11.50
N ARG A 610 15.56 5.12 12.31
CA ARG A 610 15.56 3.74 12.82
C ARG A 610 14.46 3.49 13.85
N ALA A 611 14.05 4.48 14.64
CA ALA A 611 12.91 4.37 15.56
C ALA A 611 11.59 4.22 14.80
N ILE A 612 11.36 5.08 13.80
CA ILE A 612 10.23 4.99 12.87
C ILE A 612 10.22 3.62 12.16
N SER A 613 11.32 3.23 11.51
CA SER A 613 11.46 1.93 10.83
C SER A 613 11.18 0.73 11.76
N ALA A 614 11.61 0.80 13.02
CA ALA A 614 11.37 -0.25 14.01
C ALA A 614 9.91 -0.34 14.47
N GLY A 615 9.10 0.71 14.31
CA GLY A 615 7.76 0.81 14.93
C GLY A 615 7.82 1.26 16.40
N ASP A 616 8.93 1.90 16.80
CA ASP A 616 9.25 2.18 18.19
C ASP A 616 9.08 3.67 18.47
N PHE A 617 7.87 4.06 18.87
CA PHE A 617 7.55 5.44 19.16
C PHE A 617 8.24 5.95 20.43
N GLY A 618 8.50 5.09 21.43
CA GLY A 618 9.19 5.50 22.67
C GLY A 618 10.57 6.09 22.38
N ARG A 619 11.33 5.45 21.48
CA ARG A 619 12.62 5.98 20.99
C ARG A 619 12.51 7.24 20.12
N VAL A 620 11.33 7.58 19.59
CA VAL A 620 11.08 8.90 18.99
C VAL A 620 10.79 9.93 20.08
N GLU A 621 9.96 9.60 21.06
CA GLU A 621 9.56 10.49 22.16
C GLU A 621 10.76 10.94 23.02
N ASP A 622 11.68 10.02 23.31
CA ASP A 622 12.94 10.30 24.02
C ASP A 622 13.81 11.33 23.30
N LEU A 623 13.81 11.34 21.97
CA LEU A 623 14.58 12.28 21.17
C LEU A 623 13.92 13.65 20.99
N LEU A 624 12.63 13.83 21.31
CA LEU A 624 11.93 15.09 21.02
C LEU A 624 12.60 16.30 21.71
N GLY A 625 13.16 16.13 22.91
CA GLY A 625 13.93 17.19 23.58
C GLY A 625 15.19 17.59 22.80
N ASN A 626 15.96 16.59 22.35
CA ASN A 626 17.15 16.78 21.53
C ASN A 626 16.81 17.43 20.18
N LEU A 627 15.76 16.96 19.51
CA LEU A 627 15.30 17.49 18.23
C LEU A 627 14.84 18.94 18.36
N ALA A 628 14.06 19.30 19.40
CA ALA A 628 13.67 20.69 19.63
C ALA A 628 14.89 21.63 19.77
N MET A 629 15.94 21.19 20.48
CA MET A 629 17.22 21.92 20.53
C MET A 629 17.88 22.02 19.15
N MET A 630 18.01 20.92 18.41
CA MET A 630 18.63 20.92 17.07
C MET A 630 17.90 21.83 16.09
N PHE A 631 16.57 21.77 15.99
CA PHE A 631 15.76 22.64 15.13
C PHE A 631 15.92 24.11 15.50
N CYS A 632 15.83 24.43 16.80
CA CYS A 632 15.98 25.80 17.30
C CYS A 632 17.36 26.38 16.97
N GLY A 633 18.44 25.61 17.16
CA GLY A 633 19.80 26.06 16.86
C GLY A 633 20.20 26.00 15.38
N ALA A 634 19.48 25.25 14.56
CA ALA A 634 19.59 25.24 13.10
C ALA A 634 18.75 26.33 12.41
N GLY A 635 18.00 27.13 13.18
CA GLY A 635 17.20 28.25 12.65
C GLY A 635 15.76 27.89 12.26
N SER A 636 15.31 26.65 12.45
CA SER A 636 13.92 26.24 12.24
C SER A 636 13.11 26.35 13.53
N LYS A 637 12.58 27.55 13.76
CA LYS A 637 11.68 27.88 14.86
C LYS A 637 10.33 27.20 14.69
N ASN A 638 9.87 27.00 13.45
CA ASN A 638 8.62 26.30 13.14
C ASN A 638 8.58 24.86 13.66
N TYR A 639 9.56 24.03 13.30
CA TYR A 639 9.62 22.62 13.77
C TYR A 639 9.99 22.51 15.25
N CYS A 640 10.82 23.41 15.78
CA CYS A 640 11.01 23.53 17.22
C CYS A 640 9.68 23.77 17.96
N THR A 641 8.88 24.74 17.48
CA THR A 641 7.58 25.11 18.06
C THR A 641 6.57 23.97 17.96
N GLU A 642 6.54 23.22 16.85
CA GLU A 642 5.68 22.05 16.70
C GLU A 642 6.00 20.97 17.74
N ILE A 643 7.29 20.69 17.97
CA ILE A 643 7.72 19.73 18.99
C ILE A 643 7.35 20.22 20.40
N LEU A 644 7.41 21.53 20.69
CA LEU A 644 6.95 22.09 21.97
C LEU A 644 5.44 21.93 22.17
N TYR A 645 4.62 22.19 21.14
CA TYR A 645 3.17 21.92 21.19
C TYR A 645 2.90 20.43 21.42
N PHE A 646 3.59 19.56 20.70
CA PHE A 646 3.41 18.11 20.79
C PHE A 646 3.83 17.54 22.16
N LYS A 647 4.96 18.01 22.73
CA LYS A 647 5.39 17.65 24.08
C LYS A 647 4.42 18.18 25.15
N HIS A 648 3.93 19.42 25.03
CA HIS A 648 2.92 19.96 25.94
C HIS A 648 1.64 19.12 25.93
N ASN A 649 1.18 18.75 24.74
CA ASN A 649 0.02 17.87 24.55
C ASN A 649 0.22 16.50 25.23
N LEU A 650 1.30 15.78 24.90
CA LEU A 650 1.63 14.47 25.50
C LEU A 650 1.79 14.54 27.03
N GLN A 651 2.47 15.57 27.55
CA GLN A 651 2.86 15.64 28.96
C GLN A 651 1.79 16.23 29.88
N LYS A 652 0.90 17.10 29.36
CA LYS A 652 -0.06 17.89 30.16
C LYS A 652 -1.53 17.75 29.74
N VAL A 653 -1.84 17.61 28.45
CA VAL A 653 -3.23 17.69 27.94
C VAL A 653 -3.86 16.32 27.72
N TRP A 654 -3.12 15.39 27.13
CA TRP A 654 -3.59 14.05 26.76
C TRP A 654 -3.39 13.02 27.88
N LYS A 655 -2.40 13.27 28.74
CA LYS A 655 -1.99 12.41 29.85
C LYS A 655 -3.13 12.12 30.83
N GLY A 656 -3.26 10.84 31.18
CA GLY A 656 -4.06 10.37 32.33
C GLY A 656 -5.33 9.60 31.98
N ASP A 657 -5.95 9.87 30.83
CA ASP A 657 -7.14 9.14 30.36
C ASP A 657 -6.79 8.05 29.31
N GLY A 658 -5.53 7.92 28.91
CA GLY A 658 -5.06 7.02 27.86
C GLY A 658 -5.15 7.60 26.43
N PHE A 659 -5.36 8.92 26.28
CA PHE A 659 -5.30 9.54 24.94
C PHE A 659 -3.84 9.65 24.46
N ASP A 660 -2.89 9.85 25.37
CA ASP A 660 -1.47 9.88 25.03
C ASP A 660 -0.95 8.48 24.63
N GLU A 661 -1.49 7.39 25.20
CA GLU A 661 -1.27 6.02 24.71
C GLU A 661 -1.84 5.84 23.29
N LEU A 662 -3.08 6.25 23.06
CA LEU A 662 -3.74 6.19 21.75
C LEU A 662 -2.96 6.93 20.65
N VAL A 663 -2.31 8.06 20.97
CA VAL A 663 -1.44 8.79 20.04
C VAL A 663 -0.21 7.96 19.66
N ARG A 664 0.49 7.39 20.65
CA ARG A 664 1.72 6.58 20.43
C ARG A 664 1.44 5.37 19.53
N ASP A 665 0.32 4.69 19.75
CA ASP A 665 -0.08 3.49 19.01
C ASP A 665 -0.49 3.72 17.54
N ASN A 666 -0.69 4.99 17.14
CA ASN A 666 -1.27 5.33 15.83
C ASN A 666 -0.38 6.19 14.92
N MET A 667 0.71 6.79 15.42
CA MET A 667 1.59 7.64 14.61
C MET A 667 2.54 6.87 13.68
N ILE A 668 2.82 5.60 13.96
CA ILE A 668 3.72 4.73 13.18
C ILE A 668 3.03 3.39 12.96
N PHE A 669 3.00 2.89 11.72
CA PHE A 669 2.36 1.60 11.42
C PHE A 669 3.04 0.83 10.28
N ASN A 670 2.79 -0.49 10.29
CA ASN A 670 3.22 -1.40 9.24
C ASN A 670 2.07 -1.68 8.25
N MET A 671 2.26 -1.27 6.99
CA MET A 671 1.34 -1.60 5.89
C MET A 671 1.67 -2.94 5.23
N LEU A 672 2.93 -3.38 5.29
CA LEU A 672 3.42 -4.56 4.59
C LEU A 672 3.40 -5.84 5.44
N GLY A 673 3.26 -5.70 6.77
CA GLY A 673 3.45 -6.78 7.74
C GLY A 673 4.91 -7.23 7.93
N ILE A 674 5.88 -6.51 7.35
CA ILE A 674 7.30 -6.90 7.35
C ILE A 674 8.04 -6.18 8.49
N PRO A 675 8.65 -6.89 9.46
CA PRO A 675 9.42 -6.26 10.54
C PRO A 675 10.52 -5.33 10.02
N GLY A 676 10.62 -4.13 10.58
CA GLY A 676 11.56 -3.09 10.13
C GLY A 676 11.07 -2.21 8.97
N HIS A 677 9.91 -2.50 8.38
CA HIS A 677 9.27 -1.69 7.33
C HIS A 677 8.03 -0.94 7.85
N ASN A 678 8.11 -0.44 9.08
CA ASN A 678 7.11 0.50 9.60
C ASN A 678 7.37 1.90 9.02
N GLN A 679 6.30 2.67 8.84
CA GLN A 679 6.33 4.04 8.32
C GLN A 679 5.43 4.95 9.16
N SER A 680 5.62 6.26 9.07
CA SER A 680 4.74 7.24 9.72
C SER A 680 3.43 7.46 8.95
N ALA A 681 2.44 8.01 9.65
CA ALA A 681 1.13 8.30 9.07
C ALA A 681 1.17 9.31 7.90
N ASP A 682 2.09 10.28 7.94
CA ASP A 682 2.32 11.26 6.87
C ASP A 682 3.12 10.67 5.68
N MET A 683 4.08 9.76 5.91
CA MET A 683 4.73 9.00 4.83
C MET A 683 3.71 8.19 4.01
N ASN A 684 2.74 7.55 4.69
CA ASN A 684 1.68 6.81 4.01
C ASN A 684 0.76 7.72 3.19
N MET A 685 0.59 8.98 3.60
CA MET A 685 -0.20 9.96 2.87
C MET A 685 0.46 10.36 1.56
N GLU A 686 1.74 10.72 1.57
CA GLU A 686 2.49 11.02 0.33
C GLU A 686 2.58 9.80 -0.58
N HIS A 687 2.72 8.57 -0.05
CA HIS A 687 2.63 7.36 -0.87
C HIS A 687 1.28 7.22 -1.60
N ASN A 688 0.15 7.57 -0.97
CA ASN A 688 -1.16 7.49 -1.64
C ASN A 688 -1.33 8.63 -2.66
N ILE A 689 -0.94 9.85 -2.30
CA ILE A 689 -0.92 11.01 -3.20
C ILE A 689 -0.04 10.73 -4.43
N GLY A 690 1.11 10.09 -4.26
CA GLY A 690 1.98 9.66 -5.36
C GLY A 690 1.30 8.68 -6.32
N HIS A 691 0.59 7.67 -5.82
CA HIS A 691 -0.19 6.75 -6.67
C HIS A 691 -1.32 7.47 -7.43
N VAL A 692 -2.01 8.41 -6.77
CA VAL A 692 -3.09 9.21 -7.37
C VAL A 692 -2.53 10.14 -8.47
N LYS A 693 -1.43 10.85 -8.20
CA LYS A 693 -0.69 11.67 -9.17
C LYS A 693 -0.29 10.83 -10.40
N GLN A 694 0.28 9.65 -10.20
CA GLN A 694 0.66 8.72 -11.29
C GLN A 694 -0.55 8.27 -12.13
N LEU A 695 -1.67 7.93 -11.50
CA LEU A 695 -2.88 7.49 -12.20
C LEU A 695 -3.51 8.60 -13.05
N PHE A 696 -3.54 9.85 -12.56
CA PHE A 696 -4.02 11.00 -13.34
C PHE A 696 -3.09 11.30 -14.53
N ALA A 697 -1.77 11.37 -14.29
CA ALA A 697 -0.78 11.61 -15.34
C ALA A 697 -0.90 10.57 -16.48
N ALA A 698 -1.14 9.30 -16.13
CA ALA A 698 -1.37 8.20 -17.08
C ALA A 698 -2.74 8.25 -17.82
N LYS A 699 -3.54 9.32 -17.68
CA LYS A 699 -4.80 9.55 -18.41
C LYS A 699 -4.86 10.89 -19.16
N GLY A 700 -3.95 11.84 -18.88
CA GLY A 700 -3.79 13.08 -19.64
C GLY A 700 -5.11 13.85 -19.81
N MET A 701 -5.58 14.02 -21.05
CA MET A 701 -6.81 14.75 -21.39
C MET A 701 -8.12 14.14 -20.84
N TYR A 702 -8.06 12.97 -20.20
CA TYR A 702 -9.19 12.36 -19.49
C TYR A 702 -9.05 12.45 -17.96
N GLY A 703 -8.12 13.26 -17.44
CA GLY A 703 -8.02 13.58 -16.01
C GLY A 703 -8.96 14.74 -15.66
N ASP A 704 -9.95 14.47 -14.80
CA ASP A 704 -10.87 15.44 -14.22
C ASP A 704 -10.98 15.21 -12.69
N TRP A 705 -11.46 16.20 -11.94
CA TRP A 705 -11.42 16.17 -10.47
C TRP A 705 -12.46 15.26 -9.83
N ASP A 706 -13.67 15.17 -10.39
CA ASP A 706 -14.70 14.26 -9.88
C ASP A 706 -14.24 12.80 -10.04
N ARG A 707 -13.63 12.47 -11.18
CA ARG A 707 -12.98 11.19 -11.41
C ARG A 707 -11.75 10.99 -10.53
N LEU A 708 -10.98 12.04 -10.26
CA LEU A 708 -9.83 11.96 -9.35
C LEU A 708 -10.26 11.66 -7.91
N ALA A 709 -11.35 12.24 -7.43
CA ALA A 709 -11.96 11.92 -6.14
C ALA A 709 -12.43 10.46 -6.09
N ASN A 710 -13.05 9.96 -7.16
CA ASN A 710 -13.43 8.54 -7.28
C ASN A 710 -12.21 7.59 -7.26
N ILE A 711 -11.16 7.88 -8.04
CA ILE A 711 -9.89 7.12 -8.04
C ILE A 711 -9.26 7.12 -6.65
N SER A 712 -9.26 8.29 -5.99
CA SER A 712 -8.66 8.52 -4.69
C SER A 712 -9.35 7.74 -3.57
N ALA A 713 -10.69 7.78 -3.51
CA ALA A 713 -11.46 7.00 -2.55
C ALA A 713 -11.29 5.48 -2.75
N ALA A 714 -11.10 5.03 -3.99
CA ALA A 714 -10.91 3.62 -4.33
C ALA A 714 -9.44 3.13 -4.24
N ILE A 715 -8.45 3.99 -3.92
CA ILE A 715 -7.03 3.72 -4.24
C ILE A 715 -6.43 2.48 -3.56
N ASP A 716 -6.83 2.16 -2.32
CA ASP A 716 -6.44 0.93 -1.61
C ASP A 716 -6.95 -0.33 -2.34
N VAL A 717 -8.22 -0.31 -2.75
CA VAL A 717 -8.85 -1.41 -3.48
C VAL A 717 -8.21 -1.56 -4.86
N LEU A 718 -7.96 -0.44 -5.54
CA LEU A 718 -7.29 -0.42 -6.83
C LEU A 718 -5.88 -1.04 -6.71
N THR A 719 -5.07 -0.60 -5.75
CA THR A 719 -3.70 -1.10 -5.50
C THR A 719 -3.69 -2.58 -5.09
N SER A 720 -4.68 -3.01 -4.29
CA SER A 720 -4.91 -4.41 -3.93
C SER A 720 -5.22 -5.27 -5.17
N VAL A 721 -6.11 -4.82 -6.05
CA VAL A 721 -6.42 -5.49 -7.33
C VAL A 721 -5.18 -5.58 -8.22
N LYS A 722 -4.39 -4.50 -8.31
CA LYS A 722 -3.12 -4.49 -9.07
C LYS A 722 -2.21 -5.64 -8.65
N SER A 723 -2.06 -5.81 -7.33
CA SER A 723 -1.26 -6.87 -6.72
C SER A 723 -1.87 -8.26 -6.93
N ASN A 724 -3.17 -8.44 -6.69
CA ASN A 724 -3.85 -9.72 -6.81
C ASN A 724 -3.85 -10.26 -8.26
N VAL A 725 -4.02 -9.37 -9.25
CA VAL A 725 -3.94 -9.72 -10.68
C VAL A 725 -2.49 -10.00 -11.08
N ALA A 726 -1.52 -9.16 -10.69
CA ALA A 726 -0.11 -9.43 -10.96
C ALA A 726 0.39 -10.75 -10.37
N ILE A 727 -0.09 -11.15 -9.19
CA ILE A 727 0.22 -12.46 -8.58
C ILE A 727 -0.47 -13.59 -9.36
N SER A 728 -1.77 -13.46 -9.63
CA SER A 728 -2.56 -14.49 -10.32
C SER A 728 -2.09 -14.78 -11.75
N MET A 729 -1.55 -13.78 -12.44
CA MET A 729 -1.08 -13.87 -13.83
C MET A 729 0.42 -14.20 -13.96
N ASP A 730 1.13 -14.43 -12.86
CA ASP A 730 2.60 -14.57 -12.81
C ASP A 730 3.37 -13.34 -13.35
N ALA A 731 2.68 -12.20 -13.44
CA ALA A 731 3.18 -10.91 -13.95
C ALA A 731 3.74 -9.99 -12.83
N SER A 732 3.84 -10.51 -11.60
CA SER A 732 4.48 -9.82 -10.50
C SER A 732 5.95 -9.61 -10.83
N TYR A 733 6.41 -8.36 -10.81
CA TYR A 733 7.82 -8.05 -10.98
C TYR A 733 8.65 -8.82 -9.94
N ALA A 734 9.58 -9.66 -10.38
CA ALA A 734 10.29 -10.60 -9.52
C ALA A 734 11.12 -9.91 -8.41
N GLY A 735 11.43 -8.62 -8.59
CA GLY A 735 12.11 -7.76 -7.61
C GLY A 735 11.30 -7.35 -6.38
N LYS A 736 10.13 -7.96 -6.06
CA LYS A 736 9.44 -7.70 -4.77
C LYS A 736 10.34 -7.96 -3.56
N SER A 737 11.32 -8.85 -3.69
CA SER A 737 12.52 -8.82 -2.84
C SER A 737 13.47 -7.72 -3.33
N HIS A 738 13.31 -6.50 -2.81
CA HIS A 738 14.37 -5.49 -2.88
C HIS A 738 15.58 -6.00 -2.09
N LYS A 739 16.48 -6.72 -2.77
CA LYS A 739 17.82 -7.01 -2.26
C LYS A 739 18.52 -5.66 -2.15
N ALA A 740 18.60 -5.14 -0.93
CA ALA A 740 19.05 -3.76 -0.68
C ALA A 740 20.35 -3.49 -1.45
N VAL A 741 20.38 -2.39 -2.21
CA VAL A 741 21.53 -2.05 -3.05
C VAL A 741 22.75 -1.90 -2.16
N ASP A 742 23.71 -2.81 -2.31
CA ASP A 742 24.95 -2.76 -1.55
C ASP A 742 25.76 -1.54 -1.96
N THR A 743 25.73 -0.55 -1.06
CA THR A 743 26.42 0.73 -1.19
C THR A 743 27.73 0.75 -0.39
N SER A 744 28.28 -0.42 -0.03
CA SER A 744 29.58 -0.56 0.65
C SER A 744 30.69 0.29 0.01
N ASP A 745 30.78 0.32 -1.32
CA ASP A 745 31.83 1.10 -1.99
C ASP A 745 31.69 2.62 -1.77
N LEU A 746 30.47 3.16 -1.74
CA LEU A 746 30.23 4.58 -1.43
C LEU A 746 30.65 4.90 0.01
N VAL A 747 30.29 4.04 0.96
CA VAL A 747 30.69 4.14 2.37
C VAL A 747 32.22 4.05 2.52
N TRP A 748 32.86 3.08 1.84
CA TRP A 748 34.31 2.90 1.85
C TRP A 748 35.06 3.97 1.04
N ARG A 749 34.44 4.68 0.10
CA ARG A 749 35.00 5.90 -0.52
C ARG A 749 35.12 7.01 0.53
N VAL A 750 34.05 7.28 1.28
CA VAL A 750 34.08 8.26 2.38
C VAL A 750 35.11 7.86 3.44
N ALA A 751 35.11 6.60 3.90
CA ALA A 751 36.08 6.14 4.92
C ALA A 751 37.54 6.28 4.46
N ARG A 752 37.85 5.92 3.20
CA ARG A 752 39.19 6.11 2.62
C ARG A 752 39.59 7.58 2.56
N LYS A 753 38.67 8.47 2.15
CA LYS A 753 38.95 9.90 2.00
C LYS A 753 39.02 10.64 3.34
N ALA A 754 38.24 10.19 4.34
CA ALA A 754 38.33 10.64 5.72
C ALA A 754 39.71 10.34 6.33
N LYS A 755 40.24 9.13 6.10
CA LYS A 755 41.62 8.77 6.44
C LYS A 755 42.65 9.64 5.71
N GLU A 756 42.52 9.77 4.39
CA GLU A 756 43.47 10.53 3.55
C GLU A 756 43.59 12.00 4.00
N LEU A 757 42.46 12.65 4.29
CA LEU A 757 42.39 14.04 4.76
C LEU A 757 42.53 14.17 6.28
N ASN A 758 42.67 13.05 6.99
CA ASN A 758 42.83 12.96 8.44
C ASN A 758 41.66 13.63 9.20
N LEU A 759 40.42 13.49 8.72
CA LEU A 759 39.25 14.24 9.24
C LEU A 759 38.91 13.88 10.70
N ASN A 760 39.20 12.64 11.10
CA ASN A 760 39.01 12.13 12.45
C ASN A 760 40.23 12.28 13.37
N GLU A 761 41.35 12.81 12.88
CA GLU A 761 42.60 12.96 13.63
C GLU A 761 42.86 14.45 13.88
N THR A 762 43.42 14.82 15.04
CA THR A 762 43.71 16.22 15.36
C THR A 762 44.97 16.69 14.64
N LYS A 763 44.85 17.76 13.85
CA LYS A 763 45.91 18.34 13.03
C LYS A 763 45.96 19.86 13.22
N ALA A 764 47.07 20.34 13.75
CA ALA A 764 47.25 21.75 14.08
C ALA A 764 47.04 22.68 12.87
N ASN A 765 46.35 23.81 13.13
CA ASN A 765 46.19 24.94 12.21
C ASN A 765 45.39 24.65 10.93
N ARG A 766 44.49 23.66 10.95
CA ARG A 766 43.44 23.52 9.93
C ARG A 766 42.34 24.55 10.22
N SER A 767 42.24 25.60 9.41
CA SER A 767 41.18 26.61 9.57
C SER A 767 40.10 26.53 8.50
N ALA A 768 38.85 26.73 8.93
CA ALA A 768 37.64 26.77 8.12
C ALA A 768 36.56 27.56 8.85
N LYS A 769 35.46 27.94 8.18
CA LYS A 769 34.28 28.44 8.91
C LYS A 769 33.77 27.33 9.83
N THR A 770 33.79 27.54 11.13
CA THR A 770 33.23 26.58 12.10
C THR A 770 31.72 26.46 11.90
N THR A 771 31.19 25.23 11.87
CA THR A 771 29.74 24.99 11.81
C THR A 771 29.10 25.26 13.18
N THR A 772 27.88 25.77 13.18
CA THR A 772 27.14 26.07 14.41
C THR A 772 26.95 24.80 15.23
N ASP A 773 27.30 24.83 16.52
CA ASP A 773 26.80 23.83 17.46
C ASP A 773 25.31 24.13 17.69
N ILE A 774 24.46 23.46 16.91
CA ILE A 774 23.01 23.65 16.93
C ILE A 774 22.40 23.16 18.25
N PHE A 775 23.01 22.17 18.91
CA PHE A 775 22.51 21.64 20.17
C PHE A 775 22.69 22.65 21.31
N SER A 776 23.92 23.12 21.53
CA SER A 776 24.23 24.15 22.55
C SER A 776 23.60 25.51 22.21
N THR A 777 23.39 25.81 20.93
CA THR A 777 22.69 27.04 20.49
C THR A 777 21.19 26.96 20.78
N GLY A 778 20.54 25.84 20.45
CA GLY A 778 19.13 25.62 20.74
C GLY A 778 18.83 25.53 22.23
N GLU A 779 19.66 24.84 23.02
CA GLU A 779 19.55 24.81 24.49
C GLU A 779 19.51 26.24 25.07
N ARG A 780 20.42 27.09 24.61
CA ARG A 780 20.53 28.49 25.03
C ARG A 780 19.29 29.31 24.62
N LEU A 781 18.82 29.17 23.39
CA LEU A 781 17.67 29.91 22.85
C LEU A 781 16.33 29.51 23.51
N LEU A 782 16.14 28.20 23.73
CA LEU A 782 14.99 27.66 24.46
C LEU A 782 14.92 28.19 25.89
N LYS A 783 16.07 28.26 26.58
CA LYS A 783 16.19 28.83 27.93
C LYS A 783 16.04 30.35 27.98
N SER A 784 16.50 31.09 26.96
CA SER A 784 16.48 32.56 26.98
C SER A 784 15.15 33.17 26.55
N SER A 785 14.43 32.53 25.63
CA SER A 785 13.34 33.19 24.89
C SER A 785 12.28 32.24 24.37
N THR A 786 12.62 31.18 23.65
CA THR A 786 11.65 30.44 22.81
C THR A 786 10.55 29.76 23.65
N ILE A 787 10.88 29.21 24.83
CA ILE A 787 9.85 28.65 25.73
C ILE A 787 8.94 29.73 26.33
N ALA A 788 9.45 30.94 26.56
CA ALA A 788 8.62 32.06 27.03
C ALA A 788 7.66 32.54 25.94
N THR A 789 8.12 32.64 24.68
CA THR A 789 7.27 32.96 23.53
C THR A 789 6.22 31.86 23.28
N PHE A 790 6.62 30.60 23.30
CA PHE A 790 5.71 29.45 23.22
C PHE A 790 4.60 29.52 24.29
N ASN A 791 4.96 29.70 25.57
CA ASN A 791 3.99 29.76 26.65
C ASN A 791 3.10 31.04 26.57
N LYS A 792 3.59 32.15 26.02
CA LYS A 792 2.76 33.32 25.66
C LYS A 792 1.75 32.95 24.56
N ASN A 793 2.23 32.38 23.46
CA ASN A 793 1.42 32.05 22.28
C ASN A 793 0.36 30.97 22.56
N ARG A 794 0.68 29.95 23.38
CA ARG A 794 -0.28 28.97 23.92
C ARG A 794 -1.44 29.63 24.68
N ARG A 795 -1.14 30.60 25.54
CA ARG A 795 -2.17 31.34 26.32
C ARG A 795 -2.92 32.39 25.50
N ASN A 796 -2.40 32.80 24.36
CA ASN A 796 -3.08 33.65 23.39
C ASN A 796 -4.08 32.83 22.55
N LEU A 797 -3.69 31.64 22.09
CA LEU A 797 -4.56 30.68 21.39
C LEU A 797 -5.83 30.36 22.21
N LEU A 798 -5.69 30.10 23.52
CA LEU A 798 -6.82 29.89 24.44
C LEU A 798 -7.74 31.11 24.63
N LYS A 799 -7.35 32.29 24.13
CA LYS A 799 -8.14 33.54 24.20
C LYS A 799 -8.67 33.99 22.83
N GLY A 800 -8.52 33.18 21.79
CA GLY A 800 -8.84 33.55 20.41
C GLY A 800 -7.89 34.58 19.78
N ILE A 801 -6.73 34.82 20.42
CA ILE A 801 -5.70 35.72 19.88
C ILE A 801 -4.80 34.89 18.96
N VAL A 802 -4.77 35.24 17.68
CA VAL A 802 -3.86 34.63 16.69
C VAL A 802 -2.41 34.90 17.13
N PRO A 803 -1.54 33.88 17.25
CA PRO A 803 -0.12 34.07 17.50
C PRO A 803 0.55 34.83 16.35
N GLU A 804 1.51 35.70 16.67
CA GLU A 804 2.43 36.23 15.66
C GLU A 804 3.33 35.08 15.16
N PRO A 805 3.54 34.92 13.83
CA PRO A 805 4.41 33.88 13.30
C PRO A 805 5.87 34.16 13.65
N GLU A 806 6.63 33.12 14.01
CA GLU A 806 8.09 33.22 14.12
C GLU A 806 8.71 32.95 12.75
N GLU A 807 9.52 33.90 12.24
CA GLU A 807 10.25 33.71 10.98
C GLU A 807 11.38 32.68 11.16
N ASP A 808 11.42 31.66 10.30
CA ASP A 808 12.54 30.74 10.20
C ASP A 808 13.77 31.42 9.58
N GLU A 809 14.96 30.99 10.00
CA GLU A 809 16.25 31.42 9.41
C GLU A 809 16.72 30.47 8.29
N LEU A 810 16.01 29.35 8.10
CA LEU A 810 16.11 28.53 6.88
C LEU A 810 15.38 29.22 5.72
N PRO A 811 15.81 29.04 4.46
CA PRO A 811 15.08 29.55 3.31
C PRO A 811 13.66 28.96 3.26
N PRO A 812 12.64 29.72 2.83
CA PRO A 812 11.27 29.24 2.75
C PRO A 812 11.15 28.06 1.77
N LEU A 813 10.13 27.22 1.98
CA LEU A 813 9.87 26.03 1.17
C LEU A 813 9.23 26.41 -0.17
N ASP A 814 10.04 26.91 -1.10
CA ASP A 814 9.68 26.96 -2.52
C ASP A 814 9.50 25.52 -3.02
N LEU A 815 8.25 25.04 -3.05
CA LEU A 815 7.82 23.64 -3.27
C LEU A 815 7.54 23.35 -4.77
N VAL A 816 7.72 22.10 -5.22
CA VAL A 816 8.27 21.80 -6.57
C VAL A 816 7.86 20.42 -7.18
N LEU A 817 7.69 20.30 -8.52
CA LEU A 817 7.45 19.05 -9.32
C LEU A 817 8.15 18.85 -10.72
N GLU A 818 7.95 19.69 -11.75
CA GLU A 818 8.26 19.47 -13.21
C GLU A 818 9.55 20.15 -13.75
N PRO A 819 10.29 19.65 -14.78
CA PRO A 819 9.96 18.55 -15.71
C PRO A 819 11.13 17.54 -15.98
N PRO A 820 10.93 16.55 -16.89
CA PRO A 820 11.98 15.75 -17.55
C PRO A 820 12.31 16.25 -18.98
N GLU A 821 13.51 15.94 -19.50
CA GLU A 821 13.88 16.11 -20.92
C GLU A 821 14.57 14.85 -21.49
N GLU A 822 14.12 14.47 -22.70
CA GLU A 822 14.55 13.42 -23.67
C GLU A 822 15.11 12.07 -23.16
#